data_AF-A0A9D7KR08-F1
#
_entry.id   AF-A0A9D7KR08-F1
#
_cell.length_a   1.000
_cell.length_b   1.000
_cell.length_c   1.000
_cell.angle_alpha   90.00
_cell.angle_beta   90.00
_cell.angle_gamma   90.00
#
_symmetry.space_group_name_H-M   'P 1'
#
loop_
_entity.id
_entity.type
_entity.pdbx_description
1 polymer ?
#
loop_
_entity_poly.entity_id
_entity_poly.type
_entity_poly.pdbx_seq_one_letter_code
_entity_poly.pdbx_strand_id
1 'polypeptide(L)'
;MNIIKTIILFTLSITLLLSCGQTNKKNSNDKSTSDTQLYYNGKIITMDSEENPYAEVLVEQDGIIVFVGNLKEAEKLFSNYTKVDLKGATLLPGFIDPHSHFGMVSNSMGQINLNPPPVGNTSSINELLDALKKYKTENNIKDGEWIFGWGYDESQLVEKRHPNKTELDAILPNNPVYLQHTSGHMGVANSMALIKMNITNATTNPEGGNIDRFPNSNEPSGLIQETAMYPFVGNMLEILSKKQAEYFDQTQNYYAENGITTAQDGMTDRNTIQFFQQQADNGKLKIDLIALAGYMDLEKNLTDTAMQFKSYKNGFKIQGTKIVADGSPQGKTAFFTKTYLTPVSGCTNDCRGLPSLSQDAMNTLFKTAYTQNNQLFIHCNGDAAIDMAIAAHEYACKELSQPLDKERRTIIIHSQFARADQLETYKKYKIEPSFFTNHAYFWGDVHVDNLGKERADFLSPIATAANMGLMYTNHSDATVTPINPMFTVWSAVNRTSRTGQVIGDKEKATVYQALKAITINAAYQYFEENSKGSLKKDKVADFVILDKDPLTVNPMELKNIKVIETIKSGKIIFSAMEEEEIINKYWKLITLDGQPVLMTADQEKEQYFILKSDNTINGFAGCNYFNGTYELQELNRIRFNENMAVTKKYCADENIKEYDFLEVFMLADNYIITGDTLSLNVGRSAPLAVFEAVYF
;
A
#
# COMPACT_ATOMS: atom_id res chain seq x y z
N MET A 1 -42.49 12.77 76.36
CA MET A 1 -41.11 12.30 76.10
C MET A 1 -40.90 12.36 74.59
N ASN A 2 -40.80 13.55 73.99
CA ASN A 2 -39.62 14.43 73.86
C ASN A 2 -38.50 13.75 73.03
N ILE A 3 -38.05 14.22 71.85
CA ILE A 3 -38.20 15.53 71.17
C ILE A 3 -37.93 15.36 69.64
N ILE A 4 -38.88 15.86 68.81
CA ILE A 4 -38.81 16.67 67.55
C ILE A 4 -38.07 16.09 66.31
N LYS A 5 -38.63 15.81 65.11
CA LYS A 5 -39.59 16.42 64.12
C LYS A 5 -39.03 17.47 63.12
N THR A 6 -39.15 17.12 61.82
CA THR A 6 -39.64 17.95 60.68
C THR A 6 -38.65 18.49 59.60
N ILE A 7 -38.95 18.01 58.37
CA ILE A 7 -38.85 18.51 56.98
C ILE A 7 -38.70 20.03 56.77
N ILE A 8 -38.01 20.48 55.70
CA ILE A 8 -38.45 21.48 54.68
C ILE A 8 -37.42 21.64 53.54
N LEU A 9 -37.94 21.68 52.30
CA LEU A 9 -37.32 22.03 51.02
C LEU A 9 -37.33 23.56 50.84
N PHE A 10 -36.27 24.21 50.34
CA PHE A 10 -36.40 25.48 49.58
C PHE A 10 -35.16 25.77 48.71
N THR A 11 -35.45 26.48 47.61
CA THR A 11 -34.72 26.70 46.35
C THR A 11 -33.63 27.80 46.34
N LEU A 12 -32.74 27.67 45.34
CA LEU A 12 -31.98 28.69 44.58
C LEU A 12 -31.22 29.82 45.31
N SER A 13 -29.90 29.90 45.06
CA SER A 13 -29.21 31.19 44.94
C SER A 13 -27.97 31.06 44.05
N ILE A 14 -28.01 31.83 42.96
CA ILE A 14 -26.97 32.10 41.97
C ILE A 14 -25.83 32.89 42.64
N THR A 15 -24.58 32.53 42.35
CA THR A 15 -23.43 33.41 42.63
C THR A 15 -22.59 33.56 41.36
N LEU A 16 -22.73 34.73 40.72
CA LEU A 16 -21.77 35.26 39.76
C LEU A 16 -20.48 35.63 40.49
N LEU A 17 -19.34 35.18 39.98
CA LEU A 17 -18.04 35.81 40.22
C LEU A 17 -17.54 36.38 38.89
N LEU A 18 -17.68 37.70 38.76
CA LEU A 18 -16.97 38.52 37.79
C LEU A 18 -15.58 38.83 38.36
N SER A 19 -14.53 38.49 37.61
CA SER A 19 -13.20 39.10 37.78
C SER A 19 -12.70 39.51 36.39
N CYS A 20 -12.48 40.81 36.24
CA CYS A 20 -11.92 41.46 35.07
C CYS A 20 -10.45 41.06 34.87
N GLY A 21 -10.08 40.70 33.65
CA GLY A 21 -8.68 40.48 33.26
C GLY A 21 -8.48 40.64 31.76
N GLN A 22 -8.19 41.88 31.34
CA GLN A 22 -7.53 42.28 30.10
C GLN A 22 -8.08 41.76 28.76
N THR A 23 -8.84 42.63 28.10
CA THR A 23 -9.10 42.60 26.66
C THR A 23 -7.81 42.85 25.86
N ASN A 24 -7.01 41.81 25.66
CA ASN A 24 -6.07 41.79 24.55
C ASN A 24 -6.87 41.70 23.25
N LYS A 25 -7.13 42.86 22.63
CA LYS A 25 -7.42 42.94 21.20
C LYS A 25 -6.22 42.34 20.46
N LYS A 26 -6.26 41.04 20.18
CA LYS A 26 -5.50 40.45 19.08
C LYS A 26 -6.04 41.07 17.80
N ASN A 27 -5.39 42.14 17.35
CA ASN A 27 -5.23 42.36 15.93
C ASN A 27 -4.43 41.17 15.41
N SER A 28 -5.13 40.18 14.89
CA SER A 28 -4.58 39.26 13.91
C SER A 28 -5.58 39.20 12.76
N ASN A 29 -5.44 40.20 11.89
CA ASN A 29 -5.76 40.07 10.46
C ASN A 29 -4.80 39.04 9.83
N ASP A 30 -4.72 37.83 10.37
CA ASP A 30 -4.28 36.68 9.59
C ASP A 30 -5.54 36.10 8.98
N LYS A 31 -6.01 36.77 7.91
CA LYS A 31 -6.62 36.00 6.84
C LYS A 31 -5.52 35.08 6.35
N SER A 32 -5.48 33.85 6.84
CA SER A 32 -4.94 32.75 6.04
C SER A 32 -5.58 32.90 4.67
N THR A 33 -4.80 33.32 3.68
CA THR A 33 -5.21 33.20 2.30
C THR A 33 -5.48 31.72 2.11
N SER A 34 -6.74 31.35 1.81
CA SER A 34 -7.04 29.95 1.53
C SER A 34 -6.16 29.48 0.38
N ASP A 35 -5.57 28.30 0.53
CA ASP A 35 -4.75 27.70 -0.53
C ASP A 35 -5.71 27.16 -1.59
N THR A 36 -6.11 28.03 -2.52
CA THR A 36 -6.90 27.66 -3.69
C THR A 36 -5.96 27.25 -4.81
N GLN A 37 -6.08 26.02 -5.31
CA GLN A 37 -5.27 25.47 -6.40
C GLN A 37 -6.14 25.15 -7.61
N LEU A 38 -5.67 25.54 -8.80
CA LEU A 38 -6.31 25.26 -10.09
C LEU A 38 -5.39 24.34 -10.91
N TYR A 39 -5.84 23.11 -11.14
CA TYR A 39 -5.19 22.10 -11.96
C TYR A 39 -5.64 22.26 -13.42
N TYR A 40 -4.68 22.32 -14.35
CA TYR A 40 -4.93 22.56 -15.77
C TYR A 40 -3.85 21.94 -16.67
N ASN A 41 -4.03 22.07 -18.00
CA ASN A 41 -3.07 21.64 -19.02
C ASN A 41 -2.74 20.14 -18.94
N GLY A 42 -3.76 19.32 -18.69
CA GLY A 42 -3.70 17.86 -18.67
C GLY A 42 -5.08 17.26 -18.89
N LYS A 43 -5.18 15.93 -18.82
CA LYS A 43 -6.47 15.24 -18.84
C LYS A 43 -6.98 15.09 -17.41
N ILE A 44 -8.24 15.44 -17.15
CA ILE A 44 -8.85 15.27 -15.82
C ILE A 44 -10.00 14.29 -15.96
N ILE A 45 -9.81 13.03 -15.56
CA ILE A 45 -10.86 12.00 -15.63
C ILE A 45 -11.66 12.04 -14.33
N THR A 46 -12.94 12.40 -14.42
CA THR A 46 -13.76 12.70 -13.24
C THR A 46 -14.33 11.48 -12.54
N MET A 47 -14.49 10.36 -13.24
CA MET A 47 -15.24 9.18 -12.79
C MET A 47 -16.73 9.46 -12.44
N ASP A 48 -17.31 10.57 -12.90
CA ASP A 48 -18.73 10.91 -12.70
C ASP A 48 -19.62 10.51 -13.90
N SER A 49 -19.07 10.47 -15.12
CA SER A 49 -19.79 10.13 -16.34
C SER A 49 -18.91 9.39 -17.34
N GLU A 50 -19.37 8.25 -17.84
CA GLU A 50 -18.66 7.48 -18.88
C GLU A 50 -18.74 8.15 -20.25
N GLU A 51 -19.85 8.83 -20.55
CA GLU A 51 -20.04 9.53 -21.83
C GLU A 51 -19.19 10.80 -21.94
N ASN A 52 -18.98 11.49 -20.81
CA ASN A 52 -18.17 12.71 -20.71
C ASN A 52 -17.16 12.57 -19.56
N PRO A 53 -16.11 11.74 -19.74
CA PRO A 53 -15.22 11.40 -18.64
C PRO A 53 -14.27 12.54 -18.27
N TYR A 54 -14.03 13.50 -19.17
CA TYR A 54 -13.02 14.54 -19.01
C TYR A 54 -13.58 15.89 -18.55
N ALA A 55 -12.79 16.60 -17.75
CA ALA A 55 -12.88 18.05 -17.51
C ALA A 55 -11.63 18.76 -18.03
N GLU A 56 -11.72 20.09 -18.25
CA GLU A 56 -10.56 20.90 -18.64
C GLU A 56 -9.75 21.38 -17.43
N VAL A 57 -10.45 21.70 -16.33
CA VAL A 57 -9.85 22.18 -15.09
C VAL A 57 -10.55 21.62 -13.86
N LEU A 58 -9.80 21.57 -12.77
CA LEU A 58 -10.28 21.30 -11.42
C LEU A 58 -9.75 22.38 -10.49
N VAL A 59 -10.61 22.89 -9.61
CA VAL A 59 -10.22 23.82 -8.55
C VAL A 59 -10.52 23.18 -7.21
N GLU A 60 -9.52 23.15 -6.34
CA GLU A 60 -9.68 22.80 -4.94
C GLU A 60 -9.33 23.98 -4.05
N GLN A 61 -9.91 23.99 -2.87
CA GLN A 61 -9.61 24.95 -1.81
C GLN A 61 -9.62 24.22 -0.47
N ASP A 62 -8.54 24.36 0.28
CA ASP A 62 -8.38 23.79 1.62
C ASP A 62 -8.66 22.26 1.64
N GLY A 63 -8.28 21.56 0.57
CA GLY A 63 -8.44 20.11 0.44
C GLY A 63 -9.83 19.64 0.00
N ILE A 64 -10.69 20.56 -0.45
CA ILE A 64 -12.04 20.27 -0.97
C ILE A 64 -12.16 20.77 -2.41
N ILE A 65 -12.72 19.95 -3.29
CA ILE A 65 -13.00 20.32 -4.68
C ILE A 65 -14.13 21.35 -4.69
N VAL A 66 -13.86 22.55 -5.20
CA VAL A 66 -14.85 23.65 -5.29
C VAL A 66 -15.39 23.84 -6.71
N PHE A 67 -14.67 23.35 -7.73
CA PHE A 67 -15.12 23.40 -9.13
C PHE A 67 -14.44 22.32 -9.99
N VAL A 68 -15.18 21.78 -10.96
CA VAL A 68 -14.68 20.89 -12.01
C VAL A 68 -15.44 21.24 -13.29
N GLY A 69 -14.75 21.51 -14.39
CA GLY A 69 -15.42 21.91 -15.63
C GLY A 69 -14.53 22.62 -16.64
N ASN A 70 -15.06 23.68 -17.26
CA ASN A 70 -14.38 24.46 -18.30
C ASN A 70 -13.49 25.56 -17.70
N LEU A 71 -12.33 25.81 -18.32
CA LEU A 71 -11.37 26.82 -17.85
C LEU A 71 -11.97 28.23 -17.76
N LYS A 72 -12.75 28.65 -18.78
CA LYS A 72 -13.34 30.00 -18.81
C LYS A 72 -14.37 30.23 -17.71
N GLU A 73 -15.02 29.18 -17.25
CA GLU A 73 -15.95 29.26 -16.13
C GLU A 73 -15.20 29.35 -14.80
N ALA A 74 -14.15 28.54 -14.62
CA ALA A 74 -13.27 28.64 -13.45
C ALA A 74 -12.67 30.04 -13.32
N GLU A 75 -12.12 30.61 -14.39
CA GLU A 75 -11.52 31.96 -14.39
C GLU A 75 -12.52 33.09 -14.06
N LYS A 76 -13.83 32.86 -14.26
CA LYS A 76 -14.88 33.79 -13.83
C LYS A 76 -15.23 33.63 -12.35
N LEU A 77 -15.19 32.40 -11.84
CA LEU A 77 -15.60 32.06 -10.47
C LEU A 77 -14.48 32.30 -9.45
N PHE A 78 -13.22 32.18 -9.87
CA PHE A 78 -12.06 32.29 -9.00
C PHE A 78 -11.09 33.32 -9.57
N SER A 79 -10.73 34.32 -8.76
CA SER A 79 -9.82 35.41 -9.15
C SER A 79 -8.45 35.35 -8.48
N ASN A 80 -8.28 34.49 -7.46
CA ASN A 80 -7.03 34.30 -6.72
C ASN A 80 -6.82 32.80 -6.47
N TYR A 81 -5.85 32.21 -7.17
CA TYR A 81 -5.52 30.79 -7.07
C TYR A 81 -4.09 30.56 -7.53
N THR A 82 -3.46 29.49 -7.04
CA THR A 82 -2.19 28.97 -7.53
C THR A 82 -2.46 28.03 -8.70
N LYS A 83 -1.73 28.18 -9.80
CA LYS A 83 -1.84 27.29 -10.96
C LYS A 83 -0.97 26.05 -10.76
N VAL A 84 -1.56 24.87 -10.94
CA VAL A 84 -0.87 23.58 -10.97
C VAL A 84 -0.93 23.04 -12.40
N ASP A 85 0.20 23.11 -13.09
CA ASP A 85 0.32 22.65 -14.48
C ASP A 85 0.56 21.14 -14.52
N LEU A 86 -0.38 20.39 -15.10
CA LEU A 86 -0.28 18.94 -15.25
C LEU A 86 0.71 18.54 -16.35
N LYS A 87 1.22 19.46 -17.18
CA LYS A 87 2.21 19.21 -18.25
C LYS A 87 1.79 18.06 -19.19
N GLY A 88 0.50 17.93 -19.47
CA GLY A 88 -0.08 16.87 -20.29
C GLY A 88 -0.37 15.55 -19.57
N ALA A 89 -0.01 15.42 -18.28
CA ALA A 89 -0.32 14.27 -17.44
C ALA A 89 -1.84 14.14 -17.19
N THR A 90 -2.23 13.03 -16.57
CA THR A 90 -3.65 12.69 -16.33
C THR A 90 -3.97 12.66 -14.85
N LEU A 91 -4.90 13.49 -14.39
CA LEU A 91 -5.43 13.52 -13.03
C LEU A 91 -6.70 12.69 -12.93
N LEU A 92 -6.78 11.84 -11.89
CA LEU A 92 -7.95 11.03 -11.52
C LEU A 92 -8.24 11.20 -10.01
N PRO A 93 -9.42 10.76 -9.51
CA PRO A 93 -9.58 10.53 -8.08
C PRO A 93 -8.50 9.60 -7.57
N GLY A 94 -7.96 9.87 -6.37
CA GLY A 94 -7.03 8.99 -5.69
C GLY A 94 -7.61 7.57 -5.59
N PHE A 95 -6.76 6.57 -5.83
CA PHE A 95 -7.20 5.19 -5.82
C PHE A 95 -7.59 4.74 -4.40
N ILE A 96 -8.60 3.89 -4.33
CA ILE A 96 -9.08 3.28 -3.10
C ILE A 96 -8.85 1.79 -3.22
N ASP A 97 -8.08 1.23 -2.30
CA ASP A 97 -7.91 -0.22 -2.19
C ASP A 97 -9.15 -0.84 -1.53
N PRO A 98 -9.95 -1.62 -2.29
CA PRO A 98 -11.17 -2.20 -1.74
C PRO A 98 -10.91 -3.50 -0.98
N HIS A 99 -9.73 -4.13 -1.12
CA HIS A 99 -9.33 -5.29 -0.32
C HIS A 99 -7.83 -5.62 -0.41
N SER A 100 -7.14 -5.48 0.72
CA SER A 100 -5.80 -6.02 0.98
C SER A 100 -5.58 -6.29 2.49
N HIS A 101 -4.34 -6.48 2.90
CA HIS A 101 -3.91 -6.71 4.27
C HIS A 101 -2.76 -5.75 4.61
N PHE A 102 -3.07 -4.46 4.73
CA PHE A 102 -2.10 -3.40 5.04
C PHE A 102 -1.14 -3.77 6.20
N GLY A 103 -1.64 -4.38 7.27
CA GLY A 103 -0.81 -4.83 8.40
C GLY A 103 0.19 -5.93 8.01
N MET A 104 -0.21 -6.87 7.14
CA MET A 104 0.69 -7.88 6.61
C MET A 104 1.72 -7.29 5.64
N VAL A 105 1.31 -6.32 4.80
CA VAL A 105 2.23 -5.56 3.95
C VAL A 105 3.26 -4.83 4.81
N SER A 106 2.82 -4.23 5.92
CA SER A 106 3.74 -3.56 6.86
C SER A 106 4.76 -4.52 7.47
N ASN A 107 4.35 -5.73 7.87
CA ASN A 107 5.30 -6.74 8.32
C ASN A 107 6.30 -7.17 7.23
N SER A 108 5.94 -7.04 5.95
CA SER A 108 6.85 -7.35 4.84
C SER A 108 7.92 -6.27 4.61
N MET A 109 7.70 -5.02 5.06
CA MET A 109 8.68 -3.92 4.91
C MET A 109 9.98 -4.18 5.68
N GLY A 110 9.90 -4.96 6.75
CA GLY A 110 11.08 -5.41 7.50
C GLY A 110 11.80 -6.62 6.90
N GLN A 111 11.47 -7.01 5.66
CA GLN A 111 11.98 -8.20 5.00
C GLN A 111 12.46 -7.86 3.59
N ILE A 112 13.41 -8.64 3.08
CA ILE A 112 13.86 -8.54 1.69
C ILE A 112 12.81 -9.15 0.79
N ASN A 113 12.43 -8.44 -0.27
CA ASN A 113 11.63 -9.01 -1.35
C ASN A 113 12.48 -9.97 -2.20
N LEU A 114 12.22 -11.26 -2.06
CA LEU A 114 12.85 -12.35 -2.82
C LEU A 114 11.91 -12.96 -3.87
N ASN A 115 10.83 -12.28 -4.21
CA ASN A 115 9.89 -12.78 -5.21
C ASN A 115 10.53 -12.85 -6.61
N PRO A 116 10.11 -13.82 -7.44
CA PRO A 116 10.47 -13.86 -8.85
C PRO A 116 9.70 -12.82 -9.67
N PRO A 117 10.15 -12.54 -10.91
CA PRO A 117 9.41 -11.69 -11.83
C PRO A 117 7.96 -12.16 -12.08
N PRO A 118 7.01 -11.23 -12.27
CA PRO A 118 7.20 -9.77 -12.29
C PRO A 118 7.06 -9.09 -10.92
N VAL A 119 6.97 -9.84 -9.81
CA VAL A 119 6.73 -9.28 -8.47
C VAL A 119 8.02 -8.78 -7.81
N GLY A 120 9.10 -9.54 -7.97
CA GLY A 120 10.44 -9.11 -7.63
C GLY A 120 11.40 -9.43 -8.76
N ASN A 121 12.70 -9.35 -8.48
CA ASN A 121 13.75 -9.54 -9.47
C ASN A 121 14.60 -10.79 -9.20
N THR A 122 14.09 -11.73 -8.40
CA THR A 122 14.87 -12.88 -7.93
C THR A 122 14.51 -14.16 -8.69
N SER A 123 15.32 -14.53 -9.68
CA SER A 123 15.07 -15.68 -10.57
C SER A 123 16.06 -16.84 -10.37
N SER A 124 17.08 -16.67 -9.54
CA SER A 124 18.06 -17.72 -9.23
C SER A 124 18.50 -17.67 -7.77
N ILE A 125 19.09 -18.76 -7.29
CA ILE A 125 19.70 -18.79 -5.95
C ILE A 125 20.83 -17.77 -5.86
N ASN A 126 21.63 -17.59 -6.90
CA ASN A 126 22.70 -16.58 -6.90
C ASN A 126 22.16 -15.15 -6.74
N GLU A 127 21.10 -14.79 -7.48
CA GLU A 127 20.45 -13.48 -7.34
C GLU A 127 19.85 -13.29 -5.94
N LEU A 128 19.27 -14.35 -5.37
CA LEU A 128 18.77 -14.35 -3.99
C LEU A 128 19.90 -14.07 -2.99
N LEU A 129 21.05 -14.73 -3.16
CA LEU A 129 22.22 -14.54 -2.30
C LEU A 129 22.81 -13.13 -2.43
N ASP A 130 22.84 -12.57 -3.63
CA ASP A 130 23.33 -11.22 -3.87
C ASP A 130 22.36 -10.15 -3.33
N ALA A 131 21.05 -10.37 -3.43
CA ALA A 131 20.04 -9.53 -2.79
C ALA A 131 20.21 -9.51 -1.26
N LEU A 132 20.51 -10.66 -0.64
CA LEU A 132 20.78 -10.76 0.80
C LEU A 132 22.03 -9.98 1.23
N LYS A 133 23.13 -10.09 0.49
CA LYS A 133 24.36 -9.30 0.77
C LYS A 133 24.09 -7.81 0.65
N LYS A 134 23.46 -7.41 -0.46
CA LYS A 134 23.11 -6.02 -0.75
C LYS A 134 22.26 -5.44 0.38
N TYR A 135 21.21 -6.15 0.80
CA TYR A 135 20.35 -5.71 1.89
C TYR A 135 21.08 -5.54 3.23
N LYS A 136 21.96 -6.48 3.60
CA LYS A 136 22.80 -6.34 4.81
C LYS A 136 23.61 -5.03 4.77
N THR A 137 24.25 -4.76 3.63
CA THR A 137 25.09 -3.56 3.45
C THR A 137 24.26 -2.28 3.46
N GLU A 138 23.17 -2.21 2.69
CA GLU A 138 22.33 -1.01 2.56
C GLU A 138 21.65 -0.63 3.87
N ASN A 139 21.21 -1.63 4.64
CA ASN A 139 20.53 -1.42 5.91
C ASN A 139 21.47 -1.38 7.12
N ASN A 140 22.79 -1.43 6.90
CA ASN A 140 23.82 -1.42 7.94
C ASN A 140 23.56 -2.46 9.06
N ILE A 141 23.13 -3.66 8.66
CA ILE A 141 22.74 -4.71 9.60
C ILE A 141 24.00 -5.29 10.26
N LYS A 142 24.08 -5.16 11.58
CA LYS A 142 25.25 -5.56 12.37
C LYS A 142 25.31 -7.08 12.49
N ASP A 143 26.51 -7.60 12.70
CA ASP A 143 26.69 -9.03 13.01
C ASP A 143 25.84 -9.42 14.24
N GLY A 144 25.18 -10.57 14.15
CA GLY A 144 24.25 -11.10 15.14
C GLY A 144 22.79 -10.64 15.00
N GLU A 145 22.51 -9.59 14.23
CA GLU A 145 21.15 -9.13 13.94
C GLU A 145 20.49 -10.01 12.86
N TRP A 146 19.18 -10.20 12.98
CA TRP A 146 18.41 -11.05 12.06
C TRP A 146 18.20 -10.41 10.70
N ILE A 147 18.31 -11.25 9.67
CA ILE A 147 17.96 -10.91 8.29
C ILE A 147 16.81 -11.82 7.86
N PHE A 148 15.71 -11.20 7.43
CA PHE A 148 14.52 -11.89 6.96
C PHE A 148 14.32 -11.62 5.47
N GLY A 149 13.91 -12.65 4.73
CA GLY A 149 13.51 -12.52 3.33
C GLY A 149 12.15 -13.16 3.11
N TRP A 150 11.37 -12.64 2.17
CA TRP A 150 10.03 -13.10 1.85
C TRP A 150 9.86 -13.33 0.35
N GLY A 151 9.14 -14.41 0.00
CA GLY A 151 8.50 -14.54 -1.29
C GLY A 151 9.29 -15.32 -2.35
N TYR A 152 10.43 -15.90 -2.01
CA TYR A 152 11.11 -16.79 -2.96
C TYR A 152 10.22 -18.00 -3.29
N ASP A 153 10.37 -18.54 -4.51
CA ASP A 153 9.62 -19.68 -5.02
C ASP A 153 10.56 -20.61 -5.78
N GLU A 154 10.86 -21.80 -5.25
CA GLU A 154 11.82 -22.71 -5.86
C GLU A 154 11.38 -23.18 -7.25
N SER A 155 10.07 -23.24 -7.50
CA SER A 155 9.51 -23.62 -8.80
C SER A 155 9.78 -22.56 -9.87
N GLN A 156 10.05 -21.31 -9.47
CA GLN A 156 10.38 -20.19 -10.36
C GLN A 156 11.89 -19.94 -10.45
N LEU A 157 12.69 -20.41 -9.49
CA LEU A 157 14.15 -20.34 -9.58
C LEU A 157 14.69 -21.16 -10.75
N VAL A 158 15.82 -20.73 -11.32
CA VAL A 158 16.55 -21.47 -12.37
C VAL A 158 16.94 -22.87 -11.91
N GLU A 159 17.33 -23.01 -10.65
CA GLU A 159 17.85 -24.25 -10.08
C GLU A 159 16.76 -25.29 -9.74
N LYS A 160 15.48 -24.89 -9.72
CA LYS A 160 14.33 -25.76 -9.37
C LYS A 160 14.51 -26.51 -8.03
N ARG A 161 15.12 -25.84 -7.07
CA ARG A 161 15.34 -26.33 -5.70
C ARG A 161 15.40 -25.18 -4.71
N HIS A 162 15.20 -25.48 -3.43
CA HIS A 162 15.43 -24.53 -2.36
C HIS A 162 16.94 -24.21 -2.21
N PRO A 163 17.30 -22.98 -1.76
CA PRO A 163 18.62 -22.74 -1.21
C PRO A 163 18.82 -23.57 0.06
N ASN A 164 20.08 -23.82 0.43
CA ASN A 164 20.41 -24.51 1.67
C ASN A 164 21.26 -23.64 2.61
N LYS A 165 21.38 -24.08 3.86
CA LYS A 165 22.09 -23.35 4.91
C LYS A 165 23.56 -23.07 4.55
N THR A 166 24.24 -23.97 3.84
CA THR A 166 25.66 -23.80 3.47
C THR A 166 25.84 -22.64 2.49
N GLU A 167 24.91 -22.47 1.55
CA GLU A 167 24.89 -21.34 0.63
C GLU A 167 24.66 -20.01 1.37
N LEU A 168 23.76 -20.00 2.36
CA LEU A 168 23.50 -18.82 3.19
C LEU A 168 24.67 -18.50 4.14
N ASP A 169 25.25 -19.51 4.78
CA ASP A 169 26.39 -19.37 5.69
C ASP A 169 27.62 -18.80 4.97
N ALA A 170 27.82 -19.14 3.68
CA ALA A 170 28.94 -18.65 2.89
C ALA A 170 28.91 -17.13 2.68
N ILE A 171 27.72 -16.51 2.66
CA ILE A 171 27.55 -15.07 2.38
C ILE A 171 27.25 -14.25 3.64
N LEU A 172 26.64 -14.87 4.64
CA LEU A 172 26.16 -14.24 5.87
C LEU A 172 26.54 -15.09 7.10
N PRO A 173 27.84 -15.38 7.32
CA PRO A 173 28.28 -16.31 8.38
C PRO A 173 27.98 -15.80 9.80
N ASN A 174 27.84 -14.47 9.96
CA ASN A 174 27.72 -13.81 11.26
C ASN A 174 26.30 -13.31 11.55
N ASN A 175 25.31 -13.60 10.71
CA ASN A 175 23.92 -13.18 10.91
C ASN A 175 22.99 -14.39 10.86
N PRO A 176 22.00 -14.51 11.76
CA PRO A 176 20.92 -15.45 11.55
C PRO A 176 20.03 -15.00 10.39
N VAL A 177 19.76 -15.92 9.46
CA VAL A 177 18.97 -15.68 8.25
C VAL A 177 17.78 -16.63 8.23
N TYR A 178 16.59 -16.11 7.94
CA TYR A 178 15.40 -16.92 7.64
C TYR A 178 14.67 -16.37 6.42
N LEU A 179 14.50 -17.21 5.41
CA LEU A 179 13.85 -16.89 4.15
C LEU A 179 12.50 -17.59 4.09
N GLN A 180 11.42 -16.86 4.19
CA GLN A 180 10.08 -17.39 4.09
C GLN A 180 9.68 -17.56 2.62
N HIS A 181 9.19 -18.75 2.28
CA HIS A 181 8.75 -19.10 0.94
C HIS A 181 7.42 -18.41 0.59
N THR A 182 7.18 -18.13 -0.69
CA THR A 182 5.96 -17.44 -1.19
C THR A 182 4.65 -18.10 -0.75
N SER A 183 4.67 -19.43 -0.51
CA SER A 183 3.51 -20.16 0.00
C SER A 183 3.15 -19.80 1.44
N GLY A 184 4.09 -19.28 2.23
CA GLY A 184 3.91 -19.10 3.67
C GLY A 184 3.93 -20.41 4.50
N HIS A 185 4.10 -21.58 3.87
CA HIS A 185 4.11 -22.91 4.52
C HIS A 185 5.50 -23.49 4.78
N MET A 186 6.55 -22.77 4.40
CA MET A 186 7.93 -23.19 4.63
C MET A 186 8.91 -22.02 4.59
N GLY A 187 10.15 -22.28 4.99
CA GLY A 187 11.25 -21.34 4.85
C GLY A 187 12.61 -22.02 4.98
N VAL A 188 13.68 -21.30 4.60
CA VAL A 188 15.07 -21.78 4.70
C VAL A 188 15.82 -20.94 5.73
N ALA A 189 16.41 -21.61 6.71
CA ALA A 189 17.23 -21.02 7.76
C ALA A 189 18.72 -21.36 7.58
N ASN A 190 19.62 -20.41 7.87
CA ASN A 190 21.05 -20.69 7.94
C ASN A 190 21.46 -21.32 9.27
N SER A 191 22.74 -21.69 9.43
CA SER A 191 23.21 -22.38 10.64
C SER A 191 22.99 -21.56 11.91
N MET A 192 23.23 -20.24 11.88
CA MET A 192 23.05 -19.39 13.06
C MET A 192 21.57 -19.25 13.46
N ALA A 193 20.65 -19.19 12.49
CA ALA A 193 19.21 -19.18 12.77
C ALA A 193 18.73 -20.51 13.37
N LEU A 194 19.19 -21.65 12.84
CA LEU A 194 18.88 -22.98 13.39
C LEU A 194 19.35 -23.10 14.85
N ILE A 195 20.57 -22.64 15.16
CA ILE A 195 21.12 -22.64 16.53
C ILE A 195 20.25 -21.79 17.46
N LYS A 196 19.86 -20.58 17.04
CA LYS A 196 19.01 -19.69 17.85
C LYS A 196 17.63 -20.29 18.13
N MET A 197 17.10 -21.12 17.23
CA MET A 197 15.85 -21.86 17.42
C MET A 197 16.03 -23.22 18.09
N ASN A 198 17.23 -23.52 18.62
CA ASN A 198 17.58 -24.80 19.27
C ASN A 198 17.38 -26.04 18.36
N ILE A 199 17.59 -25.88 17.05
CA ILE A 199 17.55 -26.99 16.08
C ILE A 199 18.96 -27.55 15.89
N THR A 200 19.10 -28.85 16.09
CA THR A 200 20.35 -29.61 16.00
C THR A 200 20.16 -30.89 15.19
N ASN A 201 21.25 -31.65 14.99
CA ASN A 201 21.19 -32.97 14.36
C ASN A 201 20.36 -33.99 15.17
N ALA A 202 20.11 -33.72 16.46
CA ALA A 202 19.30 -34.58 17.33
C ALA A 202 17.82 -34.14 17.40
N THR A 203 17.48 -32.95 16.87
CA THR A 203 16.11 -32.44 16.89
C THR A 203 15.24 -33.28 15.96
N THR A 204 14.20 -33.93 16.49
CA THR A 204 13.23 -34.68 15.70
C THR A 204 12.23 -33.76 15.01
N ASN A 205 11.57 -34.24 13.96
CA ASN A 205 10.46 -33.52 13.34
C ASN A 205 9.31 -33.36 14.35
N PRO A 206 8.70 -32.16 14.46
CA PRO A 206 7.49 -31.98 15.25
C PRO A 206 6.29 -32.63 14.56
N GLU A 207 5.22 -32.86 15.32
CA GLU A 207 3.94 -33.32 14.75
C GLU A 207 3.45 -32.34 13.69
N GLY A 208 3.13 -32.85 12.50
CA GLY A 208 2.66 -32.03 11.38
C GLY A 208 3.73 -31.13 10.74
N GLY A 209 5.02 -31.34 11.01
CA GLY A 209 6.10 -30.52 10.47
C GLY A 209 7.32 -31.32 10.04
N ASN A 210 8.17 -30.70 9.21
CA ASN A 210 9.38 -31.35 8.71
C ASN A 210 10.61 -30.43 8.80
N ILE A 211 11.72 -30.99 9.28
CA ILE A 211 13.05 -30.39 9.23
C ILE A 211 13.84 -31.18 8.19
N ASP A 212 14.05 -30.59 7.02
CA ASP A 212 14.77 -31.24 5.93
C ASP A 212 16.25 -31.45 6.28
N ARG A 213 16.86 -32.51 5.74
CA ARG A 213 18.23 -32.92 6.05
C ARG A 213 19.02 -33.22 4.80
N PHE A 214 20.33 -33.03 4.88
CA PHE A 214 21.20 -33.44 3.79
C PHE A 214 21.11 -34.95 3.55
N PRO A 215 21.22 -35.41 2.27
CA PRO A 215 21.19 -36.83 1.95
C PRO A 215 22.19 -37.64 2.79
N ASN A 216 21.74 -38.76 3.34
CA ASN A 216 22.54 -39.65 4.20
C ASN A 216 23.11 -38.99 5.47
N SER A 217 22.46 -37.93 5.99
CA SER A 217 22.88 -37.22 7.20
C SER A 217 21.70 -36.91 8.12
N ASN A 218 22.00 -36.76 9.42
CA ASN A 218 21.08 -36.17 10.38
C ASN A 218 21.22 -34.64 10.46
N GLU A 219 22.12 -34.04 9.67
CA GLU A 219 22.33 -32.59 9.65
C GLU A 219 21.18 -31.87 8.92
N PRO A 220 20.49 -30.91 9.57
CA PRO A 220 19.49 -30.09 8.90
C PRO A 220 20.08 -29.35 7.70
N SER A 221 19.39 -29.39 6.56
CA SER A 221 19.79 -28.67 5.33
C SER A 221 19.45 -27.18 5.38
N GLY A 222 18.55 -26.79 6.28
CA GLY A 222 18.04 -25.43 6.44
C GLY A 222 16.56 -25.28 6.07
N LEU A 223 16.00 -26.14 5.22
CA LEU A 223 14.57 -26.09 4.88
C LEU A 223 13.70 -26.61 6.04
N ILE A 224 12.75 -25.78 6.48
CA ILE A 224 11.83 -26.02 7.59
C ILE A 224 10.39 -25.82 7.09
N GLN A 225 9.50 -26.77 7.37
CA GLN A 225 8.16 -26.84 6.77
C GLN A 225 7.05 -27.04 7.81
N GLU A 226 5.89 -26.46 7.52
CA GLU A 226 4.66 -26.57 8.30
C GLU A 226 4.87 -26.23 9.80
N THR A 227 4.41 -27.06 10.74
CA THR A 227 4.51 -26.71 12.18
C THR A 227 5.94 -26.48 12.67
N ALA A 228 6.95 -27.02 11.96
CA ALA A 228 8.35 -26.79 12.28
C ALA A 228 8.80 -25.34 12.04
N MET A 229 8.11 -24.59 11.15
CA MET A 229 8.49 -23.21 10.81
C MET A 229 7.95 -22.19 11.82
N TYR A 230 6.91 -22.54 12.58
CA TYR A 230 6.21 -21.59 13.46
C TYR A 230 7.12 -20.88 14.48
N PRO A 231 8.13 -21.52 15.10
CA PRO A 231 9.10 -20.81 15.94
C PRO A 231 9.86 -19.71 15.18
N PHE A 232 10.23 -19.94 13.92
CA PHE A 232 10.92 -18.94 13.10
C PHE A 232 10.01 -17.77 12.76
N VAL A 233 8.77 -18.05 12.37
CA VAL A 233 7.77 -17.00 12.07
C VAL A 233 7.44 -16.20 13.32
N GLY A 234 7.25 -16.86 14.47
CA GLY A 234 7.00 -16.18 15.75
C GLY A 234 8.16 -15.25 16.14
N ASN A 235 9.40 -15.73 16.04
CA ASN A 235 10.60 -14.92 16.30
C ASN A 235 10.72 -13.75 15.30
N MET A 236 10.43 -13.98 14.02
CA MET A 236 10.40 -12.92 13.01
C MET A 236 9.41 -11.82 13.40
N LEU A 237 8.16 -12.18 13.67
CA LEU A 237 7.12 -11.22 14.07
C LEU A 237 7.51 -10.46 15.34
N GLU A 238 8.06 -11.14 16.35
CA GLU A 238 8.55 -10.50 17.57
C GLU A 238 9.63 -9.46 17.28
N ILE A 239 10.62 -9.80 16.45
CA ILE A 239 11.72 -8.89 16.13
C ILE A 239 11.21 -7.69 15.31
N LEU A 240 10.38 -7.95 14.29
CA LEU A 240 9.85 -6.90 13.42
C LEU A 240 8.90 -5.96 14.17
N SER A 241 8.14 -6.46 15.17
CA SER A 241 7.24 -5.63 15.98
C SER A 241 7.93 -4.44 16.66
N LYS A 242 9.23 -4.55 16.95
CA LYS A 242 10.02 -3.46 17.59
C LYS A 242 10.16 -2.22 16.70
N LYS A 243 9.98 -2.38 15.40
CA LYS A 243 10.03 -1.33 14.38
C LYS A 243 8.68 -1.09 13.69
N GLN A 244 7.58 -1.59 14.28
CA GLN A 244 6.26 -1.56 13.64
C GLN A 244 5.82 -0.15 13.20
N ALA A 245 6.16 0.90 13.96
CA ALA A 245 5.85 2.28 13.57
C ALA A 245 6.66 2.79 12.37
N GLU A 246 7.92 2.36 12.21
CA GLU A 246 8.77 2.65 11.04
C GLU A 246 8.20 1.96 9.80
N TYR A 247 7.88 0.68 9.92
CA TYR A 247 7.28 -0.10 8.84
C TYR A 247 5.88 0.40 8.47
N PHE A 248 5.11 0.88 9.44
CA PHE A 248 3.83 1.52 9.18
C PHE A 248 4.00 2.76 8.29
N ASP A 249 4.98 3.63 8.58
CA ASP A 249 5.27 4.81 7.77
C ASP A 249 5.71 4.45 6.34
N GLN A 250 6.63 3.48 6.21
CA GLN A 250 7.07 2.95 4.91
C GLN A 250 5.91 2.34 4.11
N THR A 251 4.97 1.65 4.78
CA THR A 251 3.81 1.06 4.10
C THR A 251 2.91 2.13 3.52
N GLN A 252 2.69 3.23 4.24
CA GLN A 252 1.89 4.33 3.70
C GLN A 252 2.55 4.96 2.47
N ASN A 253 3.88 5.08 2.47
CA ASN A 253 4.64 5.56 1.31
C ASN A 253 4.50 4.62 0.13
N TYR A 254 4.64 3.31 0.33
CA TYR A 254 4.44 2.31 -0.71
C TYR A 254 3.03 2.34 -1.33
N TYR A 255 1.99 2.54 -0.51
CA TYR A 255 0.63 2.71 -1.02
C TYR A 255 0.46 4.05 -1.76
N ALA A 256 1.03 5.13 -1.24
CA ALA A 256 1.00 6.46 -1.85
C ALA A 256 1.74 6.49 -3.20
N GLU A 257 2.90 5.86 -3.32
CA GLU A 257 3.65 5.64 -4.58
C GLU A 257 2.75 4.99 -5.65
N ASN A 258 1.83 4.12 -5.22
CA ASN A 258 0.91 3.42 -6.11
C ASN A 258 -0.43 4.16 -6.32
N GLY A 259 -0.51 5.44 -5.95
CA GLY A 259 -1.70 6.27 -6.19
C GLY A 259 -2.82 6.11 -5.18
N ILE A 260 -2.60 5.37 -4.08
CA ILE A 260 -3.65 5.05 -3.11
C ILE A 260 -3.75 6.13 -2.03
N THR A 261 -4.96 6.66 -1.85
CA THR A 261 -5.27 7.64 -0.79
C THR A 261 -6.11 7.03 0.34
N THR A 262 -6.71 5.85 0.11
CA THR A 262 -7.46 5.09 1.11
C THR A 262 -7.13 3.60 0.98
N ALA A 263 -6.56 3.02 2.03
CA ALA A 263 -6.20 1.61 2.11
C ALA A 263 -7.17 0.82 3.01
N GLN A 264 -7.21 -0.50 2.83
CA GLN A 264 -7.95 -1.38 3.73
C GLN A 264 -7.04 -2.46 4.34
N ASP A 265 -7.23 -2.75 5.62
CA ASP A 265 -6.69 -3.94 6.27
C ASP A 265 -7.83 -4.94 6.55
N GLY A 266 -7.74 -6.10 5.91
CA GLY A 266 -8.72 -7.17 6.05
C GLY A 266 -8.36 -8.13 7.18
N MET A 267 -9.36 -8.60 7.93
CA MET A 267 -9.18 -9.59 9.01
C MET A 267 -8.33 -9.06 10.18
N THR A 268 -8.43 -7.77 10.48
CA THR A 268 -7.63 -7.11 11.51
C THR A 268 -7.99 -7.62 12.91
N ASP A 269 -6.99 -8.04 13.67
CA ASP A 269 -7.15 -8.39 15.08
C ASP A 269 -7.20 -7.14 15.98
N ARG A 270 -7.63 -7.33 17.24
CA ARG A 270 -7.84 -6.20 18.18
C ARG A 270 -6.54 -5.45 18.54
N ASN A 271 -5.40 -6.13 18.62
CA ASN A 271 -4.13 -5.46 18.94
C ASN A 271 -3.69 -4.58 17.76
N THR A 272 -3.84 -5.09 16.54
CA THR A 272 -3.54 -4.33 15.32
C THR A 272 -4.50 -3.13 15.16
N ILE A 273 -5.80 -3.29 15.45
CA ILE A 273 -6.75 -2.16 15.49
C ILE A 273 -6.32 -1.10 16.50
N GLN A 274 -5.92 -1.50 17.72
CA GLN A 274 -5.45 -0.57 18.73
C GLN A 274 -4.18 0.16 18.29
N PHE A 275 -3.24 -0.54 17.65
CA PHE A 275 -2.05 0.06 17.06
C PHE A 275 -2.40 1.10 16.00
N PHE A 276 -3.26 0.76 15.03
CA PHE A 276 -3.69 1.72 14.00
C PHE A 276 -4.41 2.93 14.59
N GLN A 277 -5.30 2.72 15.57
CA GLN A 277 -5.97 3.81 16.27
C GLN A 277 -4.98 4.72 16.99
N GLN A 278 -3.93 4.16 17.61
CA GLN A 278 -2.87 4.93 18.25
C GLN A 278 -2.05 5.74 17.24
N GLN A 279 -1.69 5.16 16.08
CA GLN A 279 -1.00 5.89 15.03
C GLN A 279 -1.86 7.05 14.50
N ALA A 280 -3.15 6.82 14.29
CA ALA A 280 -4.11 7.84 13.89
C ALA A 280 -4.23 8.97 14.93
N ASP A 281 -4.37 8.63 16.22
CA ASP A 281 -4.47 9.60 17.32
C ASP A 281 -3.19 10.42 17.50
N ASN A 282 -2.03 9.86 17.10
CA ASN A 282 -0.75 10.56 17.06
C ASN A 282 -0.54 11.38 15.76
N GLY A 283 -1.54 11.45 14.87
CA GLY A 283 -1.47 12.19 13.61
C GLY A 283 -0.49 11.61 12.60
N LYS A 284 -0.27 10.28 12.60
CA LYS A 284 0.72 9.59 11.74
C LYS A 284 0.16 9.05 10.43
N LEU A 285 -1.15 9.18 10.19
CA LEU A 285 -1.76 8.75 8.93
C LEU A 285 -1.52 9.78 7.81
N LYS A 286 -0.85 9.33 6.74
CA LYS A 286 -0.68 10.03 5.45
C LYS A 286 -1.85 9.71 4.50
N ILE A 287 -2.39 8.49 4.60
CA ILE A 287 -3.56 7.99 3.85
C ILE A 287 -4.67 7.63 4.83
N ASP A 288 -5.91 7.51 4.34
CA ASP A 288 -6.98 6.95 5.17
C ASP A 288 -6.82 5.42 5.26
N LEU A 289 -7.06 4.86 6.44
CA LEU A 289 -6.95 3.42 6.69
C LEU A 289 -8.25 2.85 7.24
N ILE A 290 -8.81 1.87 6.52
CA ILE A 290 -10.03 1.17 6.89
C ILE A 290 -9.69 -0.22 7.41
N ALA A 291 -10.08 -0.56 8.64
CA ALA A 291 -9.94 -1.91 9.18
C ALA A 291 -11.26 -2.70 9.07
N LEU A 292 -11.16 -3.98 8.74
CA LEU A 292 -12.22 -4.96 8.86
C LEU A 292 -11.91 -5.93 9.99
N ALA A 293 -12.60 -5.79 11.12
CA ALA A 293 -12.36 -6.61 12.30
C ALA A 293 -12.59 -8.10 12.00
N GLY A 294 -11.72 -8.97 12.50
CA GLY A 294 -11.86 -10.42 12.29
C GLY A 294 -13.10 -11.01 12.98
N TYR A 295 -13.78 -11.95 12.29
CA TYR A 295 -15.02 -12.56 12.79
C TYR A 295 -14.87 -13.40 14.06
N MET A 296 -13.66 -13.87 14.37
CA MET A 296 -13.39 -14.71 15.55
C MET A 296 -13.75 -14.03 16.88
N ASP A 297 -13.68 -12.69 16.92
CA ASP A 297 -14.04 -11.89 18.08
C ASP A 297 -15.30 -11.04 17.83
N LEU A 298 -16.15 -11.40 16.84
CA LEU A 298 -17.31 -10.58 16.42
C LEU A 298 -18.15 -10.06 17.58
N GLU A 299 -18.62 -10.93 18.47
CA GLU A 299 -19.46 -10.52 19.61
C GLU A 299 -18.71 -9.55 20.56
N LYS A 300 -17.44 -9.85 20.86
CA LYS A 300 -16.61 -8.97 21.70
C LYS A 300 -16.43 -7.61 21.03
N ASN A 301 -16.11 -7.59 19.74
CA ASN A 301 -15.88 -6.37 18.98
C ASN A 301 -17.14 -5.49 18.94
N LEU A 302 -18.33 -6.08 18.76
CA LEU A 302 -19.60 -5.33 18.71
C LEU A 302 -20.08 -4.81 20.07
N THR A 303 -19.64 -5.42 21.17
CA THR A 303 -20.00 -4.98 22.54
C THR A 303 -18.97 -4.05 23.15
N ASP A 304 -17.78 -3.94 22.56
CA ASP A 304 -16.70 -3.07 23.01
C ASP A 304 -16.97 -1.62 22.59
N THR A 305 -17.30 -0.77 23.55
CA THR A 305 -17.59 0.65 23.31
C THR A 305 -16.37 1.46 22.85
N ALA A 306 -15.15 0.92 23.01
CA ALA A 306 -13.94 1.52 22.45
C ALA A 306 -13.81 1.29 20.94
N MET A 307 -14.52 0.33 20.36
CA MET A 307 -14.52 0.03 18.93
C MET A 307 -15.66 0.77 18.23
N GLN A 308 -15.36 1.95 17.69
CA GLN A 308 -16.33 2.74 16.93
C GLN A 308 -16.37 2.28 15.46
N PHE A 309 -17.49 1.69 15.05
CA PHE A 309 -17.70 1.26 13.67
C PHE A 309 -18.24 2.40 12.79
N LYS A 310 -17.89 2.36 11.50
CA LYS A 310 -18.41 3.20 10.41
C LYS A 310 -18.14 4.71 10.54
N SER A 311 -17.28 5.11 11.47
CA SER A 311 -16.90 6.51 11.69
C SER A 311 -15.39 6.66 11.58
N TYR A 312 -14.95 7.70 10.88
CA TYR A 312 -13.54 8.07 10.87
C TYR A 312 -13.15 8.80 12.15
N LYS A 313 -11.95 8.53 12.64
CA LYS A 313 -11.22 9.34 13.61
C LYS A 313 -9.78 9.49 13.13
N ASN A 314 -9.37 10.72 12.82
CA ASN A 314 -8.01 11.06 12.38
C ASN A 314 -7.50 10.20 11.20
N GLY A 315 -8.36 9.90 10.23
CA GLY A 315 -8.03 9.08 9.05
C GLY A 315 -8.18 7.56 9.22
N PHE A 316 -8.43 7.06 10.44
CA PHE A 316 -8.69 5.64 10.69
C PHE A 316 -10.20 5.36 10.86
N LYS A 317 -10.68 4.24 10.30
CA LYS A 317 -12.06 3.78 10.46
C LYS A 317 -12.13 2.26 10.57
N ILE A 318 -12.91 1.76 11.54
CA ILE A 318 -13.31 0.35 11.55
C ILE A 318 -14.63 0.24 10.78
N GLN A 319 -14.65 -0.38 9.60
CA GLN A 319 -15.87 -0.38 8.78
C GLN A 319 -16.86 -1.46 9.18
N GLY A 320 -16.36 -2.68 9.40
CA GLY A 320 -17.20 -3.87 9.51
C GLY A 320 -16.41 -5.10 9.91
N THR A 321 -16.99 -6.26 9.66
CA THR A 321 -16.40 -7.56 10.00
C THR A 321 -15.99 -8.33 8.75
N LYS A 322 -14.77 -8.86 8.74
CA LYS A 322 -14.29 -9.82 7.74
C LYS A 322 -14.57 -11.25 8.20
N ILE A 323 -15.27 -12.03 7.37
CA ILE A 323 -15.55 -13.46 7.54
C ILE A 323 -14.77 -14.26 6.49
N VAL A 324 -14.26 -15.43 6.86
CA VAL A 324 -13.63 -16.38 5.92
C VAL A 324 -14.52 -17.59 5.71
N ALA A 325 -15.10 -17.75 4.51
CA ALA A 325 -16.04 -18.83 4.22
C ALA A 325 -15.38 -20.07 3.60
N ASP A 326 -14.31 -19.92 2.82
CA ASP A 326 -13.57 -21.01 2.19
C ASP A 326 -12.08 -20.68 2.00
N GLY A 327 -11.37 -21.57 1.30
CA GLY A 327 -9.94 -21.43 1.01
C GLY A 327 -9.64 -20.72 -0.32
N SER A 328 -8.57 -21.18 -0.99
CA SER A 328 -8.08 -20.61 -2.24
C SER A 328 -8.19 -21.61 -3.40
N PRO A 329 -8.50 -21.16 -4.63
CA PRO A 329 -8.70 -22.04 -5.78
C PRO A 329 -7.39 -22.59 -6.35
N GLN A 330 -6.29 -21.81 -6.29
CA GLN A 330 -4.96 -22.28 -6.67
C GLN A 330 -4.43 -23.33 -5.68
N GLY A 331 -4.76 -23.21 -4.39
CA GLY A 331 -4.47 -24.20 -3.36
C GLY A 331 -5.48 -25.37 -3.32
N LYS A 332 -6.48 -25.37 -4.20
CA LYS A 332 -7.57 -26.36 -4.28
C LYS A 332 -8.38 -26.55 -2.99
N THR A 333 -8.49 -25.49 -2.19
CA THR A 333 -9.26 -25.46 -0.93
C THR A 333 -10.51 -24.58 -1.02
N ALA A 334 -10.66 -23.74 -2.05
CA ALA A 334 -11.90 -23.02 -2.33
C ALA A 334 -13.05 -24.02 -2.57
N PHE A 335 -14.25 -23.69 -2.06
CA PHE A 335 -15.37 -24.63 -1.98
C PHE A 335 -16.36 -24.44 -3.14
N PHE A 336 -16.43 -25.46 -4.01
CA PHE A 336 -17.20 -25.44 -5.26
C PHE A 336 -18.41 -26.37 -5.24
N THR A 337 -19.44 -26.06 -6.03
CA THR A 337 -20.58 -26.96 -6.23
C THR A 337 -20.23 -28.17 -7.09
N LYS A 338 -19.19 -28.05 -7.92
CA LYS A 338 -18.66 -29.09 -8.81
C LYS A 338 -17.23 -29.45 -8.42
N THR A 339 -16.88 -30.72 -8.59
CA THR A 339 -15.55 -31.27 -8.29
C THR A 339 -14.41 -30.59 -9.09
N TYR A 340 -13.21 -30.53 -8.50
CA TYR A 340 -11.96 -30.17 -9.18
C TYR A 340 -11.57 -31.24 -10.21
N LEU A 341 -11.00 -30.84 -11.35
CA LEU A 341 -10.60 -31.74 -12.42
C LEU A 341 -9.20 -32.34 -12.22
N THR A 342 -8.43 -31.79 -11.28
CA THR A 342 -7.08 -32.25 -10.93
C THR A 342 -7.06 -32.83 -9.51
N PRO A 343 -6.07 -33.67 -9.16
CA PRO A 343 -5.98 -34.26 -7.83
C PRO A 343 -5.94 -33.22 -6.70
N VAL A 344 -6.71 -33.45 -5.64
CA VAL A 344 -6.75 -32.63 -4.42
C VAL A 344 -6.14 -33.43 -3.27
N SER A 345 -5.20 -32.83 -2.54
CA SER A 345 -4.52 -33.50 -1.43
C SER A 345 -5.53 -33.96 -0.38
N GLY A 346 -5.39 -35.20 0.10
CA GLY A 346 -6.27 -35.79 1.11
C GLY A 346 -7.69 -36.12 0.63
N CYS A 347 -8.00 -35.97 -0.65
CA CYS A 347 -9.33 -36.26 -1.19
C CYS A 347 -9.29 -37.28 -2.33
N THR A 348 -10.13 -38.32 -2.24
CA THR A 348 -10.18 -39.43 -3.21
C THR A 348 -11.45 -39.46 -4.04
N ASN A 349 -12.55 -38.85 -3.58
CA ASN A 349 -13.82 -38.80 -4.28
C ASN A 349 -14.52 -37.47 -3.99
N ASP A 350 -15.22 -36.93 -5.00
CA ASP A 350 -16.01 -35.70 -4.91
C ASP A 350 -15.25 -34.48 -4.33
N CYS A 351 -14.02 -34.29 -4.80
CA CYS A 351 -13.13 -33.24 -4.33
C CYS A 351 -13.61 -31.87 -4.75
N ARG A 352 -14.33 -31.19 -3.86
CA ARG A 352 -14.94 -29.86 -4.08
C ARG A 352 -14.25 -28.73 -3.33
N GLY A 353 -13.14 -29.00 -2.66
CA GLY A 353 -12.58 -28.10 -1.65
C GLY A 353 -13.38 -28.15 -0.35
N LEU A 354 -13.17 -27.19 0.55
CA LEU A 354 -13.68 -27.27 1.91
C LEU A 354 -14.22 -25.90 2.38
N PRO A 355 -15.40 -25.84 3.00
CA PRO A 355 -15.83 -24.63 3.68
C PRO A 355 -15.03 -24.45 4.97
N SER A 356 -14.61 -23.22 5.26
CA SER A 356 -13.93 -22.83 6.50
C SER A 356 -14.88 -22.77 7.69
N LEU A 357 -16.19 -22.64 7.44
CA LEU A 357 -17.25 -22.54 8.43
C LEU A 357 -18.40 -23.49 8.08
N SER A 358 -19.12 -24.01 9.06
CA SER A 358 -20.40 -24.66 8.81
C SER A 358 -21.47 -23.62 8.42
N GLN A 359 -22.54 -24.07 7.75
CA GLN A 359 -23.67 -23.19 7.42
C GLN A 359 -24.27 -22.54 8.68
N ASP A 360 -24.43 -23.29 9.77
CA ASP A 360 -24.99 -22.77 11.02
C ASP A 360 -24.08 -21.73 11.69
N ALA A 361 -22.76 -21.91 11.62
CA ALA A 361 -21.81 -20.91 12.08
C ALA A 361 -21.93 -19.63 11.25
N MET A 362 -22.02 -19.74 9.93
CA MET A 362 -22.20 -18.59 9.03
C MET A 362 -23.53 -17.87 9.27
N ASN A 363 -24.63 -18.62 9.41
CA ASN A 363 -25.95 -18.11 9.80
C ASN A 363 -25.90 -17.30 11.09
N THR A 364 -25.17 -17.81 12.09
CA THR A 364 -24.99 -17.16 13.39
C THR A 364 -24.23 -15.83 13.26
N LEU A 365 -23.09 -15.83 12.54
CA LEU A 365 -22.30 -14.63 12.29
C LEU A 365 -23.10 -13.54 11.57
N PHE A 366 -23.85 -13.92 10.52
CA PHE A 366 -24.70 -12.98 9.78
C PHE A 366 -25.80 -12.38 10.67
N LYS A 367 -26.50 -13.21 11.43
CA LYS A 367 -27.54 -12.75 12.37
C LYS A 367 -26.97 -11.80 13.41
N THR A 368 -25.83 -12.14 14.03
CA THR A 368 -25.17 -11.30 15.03
C THR A 368 -24.76 -9.94 14.45
N ALA A 369 -24.09 -9.92 13.30
CA ALA A 369 -23.67 -8.67 12.67
C ALA A 369 -24.86 -7.80 12.23
N TYR A 370 -25.88 -8.39 11.61
CA TYR A 370 -27.06 -7.65 11.14
C TYR A 370 -27.92 -7.09 12.29
N THR A 371 -27.90 -7.75 13.46
CA THR A 371 -28.56 -7.24 14.68
C THR A 371 -28.00 -5.88 15.09
N GLN A 372 -26.68 -5.70 14.96
CA GLN A 372 -25.97 -4.46 15.33
C GLN A 372 -25.70 -3.53 14.14
N ASN A 373 -26.35 -3.76 13.00
CA ASN A 373 -26.12 -3.02 11.76
C ASN A 373 -24.63 -2.97 11.35
N ASN A 374 -23.85 -4.01 11.66
CA ASN A 374 -22.45 -4.13 11.25
C ASN A 374 -22.37 -4.62 9.80
N GLN A 375 -21.53 -3.98 8.99
CA GLN A 375 -21.34 -4.39 7.59
C GLN A 375 -20.47 -5.64 7.54
N LEU A 376 -20.80 -6.57 6.64
CA LEU A 376 -20.08 -7.82 6.46
C LEU A 376 -19.29 -7.83 5.15
N PHE A 377 -18.09 -8.38 5.23
CA PHE A 377 -17.18 -8.64 4.12
C PHE A 377 -16.78 -10.11 4.18
N ILE A 378 -17.20 -10.91 3.20
CA ILE A 378 -17.08 -12.37 3.27
C ILE A 378 -16.16 -12.85 2.17
N HIS A 379 -15.03 -13.43 2.54
CA HIS A 379 -14.16 -14.15 1.60
C HIS A 379 -14.90 -15.37 1.07
N CYS A 380 -15.22 -15.37 -0.21
CA CYS A 380 -15.75 -16.51 -0.95
C CYS A 380 -15.06 -16.59 -2.32
N ASN A 381 -14.22 -17.60 -2.52
CA ASN A 381 -13.65 -17.87 -3.84
C ASN A 381 -14.55 -18.81 -4.66
N GLY A 382 -14.94 -19.94 -4.07
CA GLY A 382 -15.74 -20.95 -4.74
C GLY A 382 -17.23 -20.63 -4.73
N ASP A 383 -17.93 -21.14 -5.74
CA ASP A 383 -19.36 -20.86 -5.93
C ASP A 383 -20.25 -21.48 -4.85
N ALA A 384 -19.86 -22.60 -4.23
CA ALA A 384 -20.61 -23.16 -3.10
C ALA A 384 -20.46 -22.32 -1.83
N ALA A 385 -19.29 -21.71 -1.59
CA ALA A 385 -19.13 -20.77 -0.47
C ALA A 385 -20.01 -19.52 -0.65
N ILE A 386 -20.21 -19.08 -1.90
CA ILE A 386 -21.16 -18.01 -2.21
C ILE A 386 -22.60 -18.44 -1.94
N ASP A 387 -22.99 -19.66 -2.31
CA ASP A 387 -24.33 -20.20 -1.97
C ASP A 387 -24.56 -20.20 -0.45
N MET A 388 -23.54 -20.55 0.34
CA MET A 388 -23.61 -20.51 1.81
C MET A 388 -23.81 -19.09 2.35
N ALA A 389 -23.10 -18.11 1.80
CA ALA A 389 -23.21 -16.71 2.21
C ALA A 389 -24.59 -16.11 1.86
N ILE A 390 -25.13 -16.45 0.68
CA ILE A 390 -26.50 -16.06 0.29
C ILE A 390 -27.51 -16.69 1.26
N ALA A 391 -27.39 -17.99 1.57
CA ALA A 391 -28.28 -18.65 2.51
C ALA A 391 -28.20 -18.05 3.92
N ALA A 392 -27.00 -17.67 4.38
CA ALA A 392 -26.81 -17.02 5.67
C ALA A 392 -27.43 -15.61 5.73
N HIS A 393 -27.33 -14.85 4.63
CA HIS A 393 -28.03 -13.59 4.47
C HIS A 393 -29.55 -13.76 4.56
N GLU A 394 -30.12 -14.71 3.81
CA GLU A 394 -31.56 -15.00 3.82
C GLU A 394 -32.05 -15.43 5.20
N TYR A 395 -31.30 -16.32 5.86
CA TYR A 395 -31.55 -16.76 7.22
C TYR A 395 -31.58 -15.57 8.20
N ALA A 396 -30.54 -14.74 8.21
CA ALA A 396 -30.46 -13.60 9.11
C ALA A 396 -31.58 -12.58 8.86
N CYS A 397 -31.93 -12.31 7.59
CA CYS A 397 -33.04 -11.43 7.25
C CYS A 397 -34.38 -11.98 7.77
N LYS A 398 -34.64 -13.28 7.58
CA LYS A 398 -35.84 -13.95 8.08
C LYS A 398 -35.92 -13.88 9.61
N GLU A 399 -34.85 -14.26 10.30
CA GLU A 399 -34.77 -14.30 11.77
C GLU A 399 -34.94 -12.92 12.40
N LEU A 400 -34.47 -11.86 11.75
CA LEU A 400 -34.58 -10.49 12.22
C LEU A 400 -35.83 -9.78 11.68
N SER A 401 -36.66 -10.44 10.88
CA SER A 401 -37.81 -9.85 10.18
C SER A 401 -37.43 -8.58 9.41
N GLN A 402 -36.28 -8.61 8.73
CA GLN A 402 -35.77 -7.51 7.90
C GLN A 402 -35.86 -7.88 6.41
N PRO A 403 -36.01 -6.90 5.51
CA PRO A 403 -36.04 -7.19 4.08
C PRO A 403 -34.66 -7.61 3.58
N LEU A 404 -34.66 -8.46 2.55
CA LEU A 404 -33.45 -9.00 1.91
C LEU A 404 -32.61 -7.86 1.31
N ASP A 405 -33.26 -6.91 0.65
CA ASP A 405 -32.65 -5.77 -0.04
C ASP A 405 -32.39 -4.54 0.84
N LYS A 406 -32.46 -4.67 2.17
CA LYS A 406 -32.05 -3.57 3.07
C LYS A 406 -30.59 -3.21 2.77
N GLU A 407 -30.35 -1.91 2.67
CA GLU A 407 -29.07 -1.29 2.30
C GLU A 407 -27.98 -1.56 3.35
N ARG A 408 -27.41 -2.77 3.30
CA ARG A 408 -26.31 -3.20 4.18
C ARG A 408 -24.95 -3.07 3.50
N ARG A 409 -24.92 -3.08 2.17
CA ARG A 409 -23.72 -3.21 1.33
C ARG A 409 -22.88 -4.39 1.80
N THR A 410 -23.51 -5.56 1.92
CA THR A 410 -22.75 -6.79 2.23
C THR A 410 -21.85 -7.10 1.04
N ILE A 411 -20.58 -7.32 1.30
CA ILE A 411 -19.57 -7.47 0.26
C ILE A 411 -19.10 -8.92 0.24
N ILE A 412 -19.17 -9.56 -0.92
CA ILE A 412 -18.55 -10.87 -1.12
C ILE A 412 -17.17 -10.63 -1.73
N ILE A 413 -16.16 -10.75 -0.88
CA ILE A 413 -14.75 -10.61 -1.22
C ILE A 413 -14.31 -11.77 -2.12
N HIS A 414 -13.49 -11.43 -3.11
CA HIS A 414 -13.09 -12.21 -4.28
C HIS A 414 -14.23 -12.49 -5.26
N SER A 415 -15.39 -12.98 -4.78
CA SER A 415 -16.51 -13.42 -5.63
C SER A 415 -16.00 -14.22 -6.84
N GLN A 416 -14.96 -15.03 -6.60
CA GLN A 416 -13.97 -15.26 -7.63
C GLN A 416 -14.54 -16.08 -8.78
N PHE A 417 -15.32 -17.09 -8.44
CA PHE A 417 -16.05 -17.93 -9.38
C PHE A 417 -17.57 -17.80 -9.17
N ALA A 418 -18.06 -16.60 -8.86
CA ALA A 418 -19.49 -16.33 -8.79
C ALA A 418 -20.18 -16.76 -10.08
N ARG A 419 -21.33 -17.43 -9.98
CA ARG A 419 -22.16 -17.79 -11.14
C ARG A 419 -23.07 -16.63 -11.53
N ALA A 420 -23.57 -16.63 -12.76
CA ALA A 420 -24.51 -15.61 -13.25
C ALA A 420 -25.78 -15.51 -12.35
N ASP A 421 -26.35 -16.65 -11.92
CA ASP A 421 -27.50 -16.69 -11.02
C ASP A 421 -27.22 -16.06 -9.64
N GLN A 422 -25.97 -16.16 -9.16
CA GLN A 422 -25.55 -15.55 -7.91
C GLN A 422 -25.40 -14.03 -8.06
N LEU A 423 -24.91 -13.54 -9.21
CA LEU A 423 -24.85 -12.10 -9.50
C LEU A 423 -26.25 -11.47 -9.66
N GLU A 424 -27.20 -12.19 -10.24
CA GLU A 424 -28.62 -11.77 -10.26
C GLU A 424 -29.18 -11.65 -8.84
N THR A 425 -28.84 -12.63 -7.98
CA THR A 425 -29.20 -12.60 -6.56
C THR A 425 -28.55 -11.44 -5.82
N TYR A 426 -27.28 -11.14 -6.11
CA TYR A 426 -26.57 -9.98 -5.56
C TYR A 426 -27.31 -8.69 -5.87
N LYS A 427 -27.73 -8.52 -7.12
CA LYS A 427 -28.48 -7.33 -7.56
C LYS A 427 -29.80 -7.19 -6.81
N LYS A 428 -30.53 -8.30 -6.62
CA LYS A 428 -31.79 -8.34 -5.89
C LYS A 428 -31.62 -8.01 -4.40
N TYR A 429 -30.53 -8.47 -3.78
CA TYR A 429 -30.29 -8.36 -2.33
C TYR A 429 -29.39 -7.18 -1.95
N LYS A 430 -28.90 -6.41 -2.93
CA LYS A 430 -27.90 -5.35 -2.73
C LYS A 430 -26.64 -5.86 -2.01
N ILE A 431 -26.24 -7.06 -2.41
CA ILE A 431 -24.93 -7.63 -2.11
C ILE A 431 -24.02 -7.19 -3.25
N GLU A 432 -22.78 -6.83 -2.96
CA GLU A 432 -21.83 -6.36 -3.97
C GLU A 432 -20.62 -7.29 -4.07
N PRO A 433 -20.16 -7.60 -5.29
CA PRO A 433 -18.96 -8.39 -5.48
C PRO A 433 -17.70 -7.52 -5.40
N SER A 434 -16.68 -8.00 -4.71
CA SER A 434 -15.32 -7.46 -4.81
C SER A 434 -14.45 -8.48 -5.53
N PHE A 435 -14.03 -8.18 -6.75
CA PHE A 435 -13.36 -9.13 -7.64
C PHE A 435 -11.83 -9.12 -7.50
N PHE A 436 -11.20 -10.22 -7.93
CA PHE A 436 -9.75 -10.37 -7.87
C PHE A 436 -9.18 -10.78 -9.23
N THR A 437 -9.20 -9.84 -10.18
CA THR A 437 -8.82 -10.11 -11.58
C THR A 437 -7.34 -10.43 -11.78
N ASN A 438 -6.44 -10.11 -10.85
CA ASN A 438 -5.02 -10.50 -10.94
C ASN A 438 -4.83 -12.02 -11.03
N HIS A 439 -5.80 -12.81 -10.53
CA HIS A 439 -5.78 -14.26 -10.68
C HIS A 439 -5.83 -14.73 -12.14
N ALA A 440 -6.38 -13.92 -13.06
CA ALA A 440 -6.32 -14.24 -14.48
C ALA A 440 -4.87 -14.31 -14.97
N TYR A 441 -4.02 -13.39 -14.50
CA TYR A 441 -2.58 -13.40 -14.80
C TYR A 441 -1.84 -14.48 -14.03
N PHE A 442 -1.87 -14.42 -12.70
CA PHE A 442 -1.00 -15.23 -11.85
C PHE A 442 -1.33 -16.73 -11.90
N TRP A 443 -2.62 -17.08 -11.99
CA TRP A 443 -3.09 -18.46 -11.85
C TRP A 443 -4.13 -18.86 -12.90
N GLY A 444 -4.31 -18.08 -13.98
CA GLY A 444 -5.31 -18.34 -15.01
C GLY A 444 -5.18 -19.74 -15.61
N ASP A 445 -3.96 -20.13 -15.97
CA ASP A 445 -3.66 -21.47 -16.51
C ASP A 445 -3.99 -22.57 -15.48
N VAL A 446 -3.59 -22.36 -14.21
CA VAL A 446 -3.86 -23.28 -13.10
C VAL A 446 -5.37 -23.45 -12.86
N HIS A 447 -6.15 -22.37 -12.98
CA HIS A 447 -7.61 -22.42 -12.82
C HIS A 447 -8.28 -23.15 -13.97
N VAL A 448 -7.77 -23.01 -15.20
CA VAL A 448 -8.24 -23.80 -16.35
C VAL A 448 -8.01 -25.28 -16.12
N ASP A 449 -6.83 -25.67 -15.63
CA ASP A 449 -6.54 -27.07 -15.31
C ASP A 449 -7.43 -27.58 -14.17
N ASN A 450 -7.54 -26.81 -13.09
CA ASN A 450 -8.25 -27.20 -11.88
C ASN A 450 -9.77 -27.27 -12.05
N LEU A 451 -10.37 -26.39 -12.85
CA LEU A 451 -11.82 -26.20 -12.91
C LEU A 451 -12.41 -26.45 -14.30
N GLY A 452 -11.57 -26.50 -15.33
CA GLY A 452 -11.99 -26.55 -16.72
C GLY A 452 -12.31 -25.15 -17.26
N LYS A 453 -12.19 -25.00 -18.59
CA LYS A 453 -12.28 -23.72 -19.27
C LYS A 453 -13.58 -22.96 -18.99
N GLU A 454 -14.72 -23.65 -18.93
CA GLU A 454 -16.03 -23.01 -18.71
C GLU A 454 -16.08 -22.24 -17.38
N ARG A 455 -15.62 -22.85 -16.28
CA ARG A 455 -15.59 -22.20 -14.95
C ARG A 455 -14.48 -21.17 -14.88
N ALA A 456 -13.31 -21.46 -15.44
CA ALA A 456 -12.16 -20.56 -15.43
C ALA A 456 -12.41 -19.27 -16.24
N ASP A 457 -13.09 -19.36 -17.38
CA ASP A 457 -13.43 -18.20 -18.21
C ASP A 457 -14.37 -17.22 -17.49
N PHE A 458 -15.20 -17.69 -16.56
CA PHE A 458 -16.10 -16.83 -15.80
C PHE A 458 -15.49 -16.29 -14.50
N LEU A 459 -14.17 -16.45 -14.31
CA LEU A 459 -13.41 -15.87 -13.20
C LEU A 459 -13.60 -14.34 -13.12
N SER A 460 -13.95 -13.81 -11.95
CA SER A 460 -14.06 -12.36 -11.68
C SER A 460 -14.78 -11.59 -12.80
N PRO A 461 -16.08 -11.88 -13.04
CA PRO A 461 -16.82 -11.47 -14.24
C PRO A 461 -17.28 -10.00 -14.19
N ILE A 462 -16.31 -9.06 -14.33
CA ILE A 462 -16.57 -7.61 -14.27
C ILE A 462 -17.53 -7.16 -15.37
N ALA A 463 -17.38 -7.63 -16.60
CA ALA A 463 -18.22 -7.18 -17.71
C ALA A 463 -19.69 -7.57 -17.46
N THR A 464 -19.94 -8.80 -17.02
CA THR A 464 -21.28 -9.24 -16.63
C THR A 464 -21.83 -8.43 -15.46
N ALA A 465 -21.05 -8.22 -14.39
CA ALA A 465 -21.49 -7.42 -13.24
C ALA A 465 -21.82 -5.97 -13.62
N ALA A 466 -21.02 -5.36 -14.51
CA ALA A 466 -21.26 -4.02 -15.03
C ALA A 466 -22.56 -3.94 -15.84
N ASN A 467 -22.82 -4.91 -16.71
CA ASN A 467 -24.05 -4.98 -17.50
C ASN A 467 -25.30 -5.15 -16.63
N MET A 468 -25.18 -5.78 -15.46
CA MET A 468 -26.25 -5.90 -14.46
C MET A 468 -26.41 -4.65 -13.58
N GLY A 469 -25.50 -3.67 -13.70
CA GLY A 469 -25.48 -2.47 -12.86
C GLY A 469 -25.19 -2.76 -11.39
N LEU A 470 -24.35 -3.77 -11.11
CA LEU A 470 -23.80 -4.02 -9.76
C LEU A 470 -22.69 -3.00 -9.45
N MET A 471 -22.51 -2.68 -8.17
CA MET A 471 -21.41 -1.84 -7.67
C MET A 471 -20.21 -2.72 -7.31
N TYR A 472 -19.59 -3.31 -8.33
CA TYR A 472 -18.44 -4.18 -8.16
C TYR A 472 -17.16 -3.40 -7.84
N THR A 473 -16.26 -4.01 -7.07
CA THR A 473 -14.88 -3.53 -6.87
C THR A 473 -13.87 -4.53 -7.42
N ASN A 474 -12.59 -4.16 -7.49
CA ASN A 474 -11.51 -5.02 -7.96
C ASN A 474 -10.25 -4.75 -7.14
N HIS A 475 -9.55 -5.79 -6.69
CA HIS A 475 -8.49 -5.65 -5.71
C HIS A 475 -7.25 -6.51 -6.02
N SER A 476 -6.15 -6.24 -5.32
CA SER A 476 -4.91 -7.03 -5.41
C SER A 476 -4.71 -8.01 -4.25
N ASP A 477 -5.45 -7.86 -3.15
CA ASP A 477 -5.35 -8.72 -1.98
C ASP A 477 -3.93 -8.77 -1.39
N ALA A 478 -3.18 -7.66 -1.44
CA ALA A 478 -1.81 -7.65 -0.98
C ALA A 478 -1.71 -8.18 0.46
N THR A 479 -0.82 -9.10 0.80
CA THR A 479 0.40 -9.49 0.07
C THR A 479 0.26 -10.63 -0.96
N VAL A 480 -0.95 -11.13 -1.27
CA VAL A 480 -1.15 -12.23 -2.24
C VAL A 480 -0.68 -11.83 -3.64
N THR A 481 -1.07 -10.64 -4.11
CA THR A 481 -0.42 -9.99 -5.25
C THR A 481 -0.05 -8.54 -4.88
N PRO A 482 0.97 -7.94 -5.52
CA PRO A 482 1.45 -6.61 -5.14
C PRO A 482 0.38 -5.53 -5.22
N ILE A 483 0.55 -4.48 -4.41
CA ILE A 483 -0.21 -3.25 -4.58
C ILE A 483 0.25 -2.59 -5.89
N ASN A 484 -0.63 -2.61 -6.89
CA ASN A 484 -0.46 -1.87 -8.15
C ASN A 484 -1.85 -1.74 -8.83
N PRO A 485 -2.57 -0.63 -8.61
CA PRO A 485 -3.91 -0.44 -9.18
C PRO A 485 -3.93 -0.48 -10.71
N MET A 486 -2.88 0.02 -11.38
CA MET A 486 -2.81 0.00 -12.84
C MET A 486 -2.58 -1.40 -13.42
N PHE A 487 -1.84 -2.26 -12.70
CA PHE A 487 -1.77 -3.68 -13.01
C PHE A 487 -3.13 -4.37 -12.83
N THR A 488 -3.86 -4.04 -11.77
CA THR A 488 -5.22 -4.56 -11.51
C THR A 488 -6.20 -4.13 -12.60
N VAL A 489 -6.12 -2.88 -13.06
CA VAL A 489 -6.87 -2.38 -14.23
C VAL A 489 -6.47 -3.14 -15.50
N TRP A 490 -5.17 -3.28 -15.75
CA TRP A 490 -4.65 -4.04 -16.89
C TRP A 490 -5.14 -5.50 -16.90
N SER A 491 -5.15 -6.16 -15.74
CA SER A 491 -5.59 -7.56 -15.62
C SER A 491 -7.08 -7.71 -15.91
N ALA A 492 -7.92 -6.77 -15.45
CA ALA A 492 -9.34 -6.74 -15.74
C ALA A 492 -9.66 -6.52 -17.23
N VAL A 493 -8.88 -5.68 -17.90
CA VAL A 493 -9.08 -5.31 -19.31
C VAL A 493 -8.54 -6.38 -20.27
N ASN A 494 -7.36 -6.94 -19.98
CA ASN A 494 -6.68 -7.86 -20.91
C ASN A 494 -6.91 -9.32 -20.58
N ARG A 495 -7.08 -9.67 -19.29
CA ARG A 495 -7.35 -11.02 -18.79
C ARG A 495 -6.38 -12.09 -19.31
N THR A 496 -5.11 -11.73 -19.46
CA THR A 496 -4.05 -12.62 -19.96
C THR A 496 -3.39 -13.38 -18.83
N SER A 497 -3.17 -14.69 -18.99
CA SER A 497 -2.39 -15.53 -18.08
C SER A 497 -0.88 -15.35 -18.26
N ARG A 498 -0.07 -15.96 -17.36
CA ARG A 498 1.40 -16.01 -17.48
C ARG A 498 1.87 -16.65 -18.78
N THR A 499 1.13 -17.63 -19.31
CA THR A 499 1.46 -18.25 -20.62
C THR A 499 0.96 -17.43 -21.83
N GLY A 500 0.29 -16.31 -21.58
CA GLY A 500 -0.27 -15.43 -22.61
C GLY A 500 -1.67 -15.82 -23.10
N GLN A 501 -2.32 -16.80 -22.46
CA GLN A 501 -3.69 -17.18 -22.81
C GLN A 501 -4.70 -16.16 -22.28
N VAL A 502 -5.78 -15.93 -23.04
CA VAL A 502 -6.89 -15.11 -22.57
C VAL A 502 -7.84 -15.97 -21.73
N ILE A 503 -8.04 -15.58 -20.48
CA ILE A 503 -8.95 -16.23 -19.54
C ILE A 503 -10.30 -15.52 -19.61
N GLY A 504 -11.28 -16.08 -20.29
CA GLY A 504 -12.62 -15.48 -20.38
C GLY A 504 -12.69 -14.17 -21.17
N ASP A 505 -12.55 -14.24 -22.50
CA ASP A 505 -12.57 -13.06 -23.38
C ASP A 505 -13.85 -12.20 -23.24
N LYS A 506 -14.99 -12.83 -22.97
CA LYS A 506 -16.28 -12.15 -22.77
C LYS A 506 -16.37 -11.33 -21.48
N GLU A 507 -15.48 -11.57 -20.53
CA GLU A 507 -15.47 -10.89 -19.22
C GLU A 507 -14.43 -9.77 -19.13
N LYS A 508 -13.83 -9.37 -20.27
CA LYS A 508 -12.94 -8.21 -20.34
C LYS A 508 -13.72 -6.93 -20.02
N ALA A 509 -13.23 -6.19 -19.05
CA ALA A 509 -13.76 -4.87 -18.71
C ALA A 509 -13.33 -3.83 -19.75
N THR A 510 -14.13 -2.78 -19.93
CA THR A 510 -13.60 -1.52 -20.48
C THR A 510 -12.63 -0.90 -19.47
N VAL A 511 -11.72 -0.03 -19.93
CA VAL A 511 -10.81 0.67 -19.01
C VAL A 511 -11.60 1.49 -17.98
N TYR A 512 -12.66 2.17 -18.42
CA TYR A 512 -13.51 2.97 -17.53
C TYR A 512 -14.20 2.10 -16.46
N GLN A 513 -14.73 0.93 -16.84
CA GLN A 513 -15.28 -0.06 -15.91
C GLN A 513 -14.23 -0.52 -14.87
N ALA A 514 -13.02 -0.83 -15.32
CA ALA A 514 -11.94 -1.24 -14.42
C ALA A 514 -11.51 -0.11 -13.46
N LEU A 515 -11.44 1.14 -13.93
CA LEU A 515 -11.13 2.31 -13.09
C LEU A 515 -12.22 2.58 -12.05
N LYS A 516 -13.51 2.40 -12.39
CA LYS A 516 -14.62 2.55 -11.41
C LYS A 516 -14.44 1.61 -10.21
N ALA A 517 -13.96 0.40 -10.46
CA ALA A 517 -13.78 -0.65 -9.46
C ALA A 517 -12.77 -0.31 -8.35
N ILE A 518 -11.84 0.62 -8.63
CA ILE A 518 -10.80 1.10 -7.71
C ILE A 518 -10.97 2.59 -7.33
N THR A 519 -12.10 3.21 -7.69
CA THR A 519 -12.42 4.62 -7.39
C THR A 519 -13.84 4.72 -6.82
N ILE A 520 -14.83 5.13 -7.63
CA ILE A 520 -16.18 5.45 -7.14
C ILE A 520 -16.92 4.23 -6.58
N ASN A 521 -16.76 3.04 -7.15
CA ASN A 521 -17.39 1.84 -6.61
C ASN A 521 -16.71 1.40 -5.30
N ALA A 522 -15.39 1.58 -5.19
CA ALA A 522 -14.65 1.32 -3.96
C ALA A 522 -15.05 2.32 -2.84
N ALA A 523 -15.30 3.58 -3.18
CA ALA A 523 -15.89 4.55 -2.24
C ALA A 523 -17.31 4.10 -1.80
N TYR A 524 -18.13 3.64 -2.74
CA TYR A 524 -19.46 3.11 -2.44
C TYR A 524 -19.41 1.90 -1.48
N GLN A 525 -18.43 1.00 -1.63
CA GLN A 525 -18.24 -0.14 -0.73
C GLN A 525 -18.18 0.28 0.76
N TYR A 526 -17.65 1.47 1.04
CA TYR A 526 -17.41 1.97 2.39
C TYR A 526 -18.36 3.08 2.86
N PHE A 527 -19.41 3.38 2.10
CA PHE A 527 -20.31 4.52 2.34
C PHE A 527 -19.64 5.90 2.20
N GLU A 528 -18.68 6.01 1.26
CA GLU A 528 -17.88 7.21 1.01
C GLU A 528 -18.10 7.81 -0.38
N GLU A 529 -19.05 7.30 -1.16
CA GLU A 529 -19.32 7.79 -2.52
C GLU A 529 -19.73 9.28 -2.57
N ASN A 530 -20.17 9.85 -1.45
CA ASN A 530 -20.51 11.26 -1.35
C ASN A 530 -19.30 12.17 -1.08
N SER A 531 -18.18 11.62 -0.60
CA SER A 531 -16.97 12.38 -0.24
C SER A 531 -15.75 12.05 -1.09
N LYS A 532 -15.68 10.84 -1.67
CA LYS A 532 -14.52 10.33 -2.42
C LYS A 532 -14.91 9.64 -3.72
N GLY A 533 -13.90 9.17 -4.46
CA GLY A 533 -14.02 8.24 -5.60
C GLY A 533 -14.46 8.87 -6.92
N SER A 534 -14.86 10.15 -6.94
CA SER A 534 -15.02 10.93 -8.18
C SER A 534 -14.60 12.37 -7.96
N LEU A 535 -14.25 13.07 -9.04
CA LEU A 535 -13.90 14.49 -9.02
C LEU A 535 -15.17 15.31 -9.22
N LYS A 536 -15.76 15.74 -8.12
CA LYS A 536 -16.99 16.52 -8.12
C LYS A 536 -16.92 17.56 -7.02
N LYS A 537 -17.60 18.68 -7.21
CA LYS A 537 -17.75 19.72 -6.20
C LYS A 537 -18.18 19.11 -4.84
N ASP A 538 -17.62 19.66 -3.77
CA ASP A 538 -17.84 19.31 -2.36
C ASP A 538 -17.22 17.97 -1.92
N LYS A 539 -16.50 17.27 -2.81
CA LYS A 539 -15.70 16.08 -2.46
C LYS A 539 -14.29 16.45 -2.03
N VAL A 540 -13.63 15.53 -1.33
CA VAL A 540 -12.24 15.68 -0.89
C VAL A 540 -11.30 15.69 -2.09
N ALA A 541 -10.30 16.56 -2.05
CA ALA A 541 -9.22 16.65 -3.02
C ALA A 541 -8.19 15.51 -2.85
N ASP A 542 -8.67 14.27 -2.97
CA ASP A 542 -7.85 13.07 -3.03
C ASP A 542 -7.60 12.75 -4.52
N PHE A 543 -6.37 12.90 -5.00
CA PHE A 543 -6.01 12.75 -6.41
C PHE A 543 -4.85 11.78 -6.62
N VAL A 544 -4.81 11.22 -7.83
CA VAL A 544 -3.62 10.59 -8.41
C VAL A 544 -3.34 11.24 -9.76
N ILE A 545 -2.07 11.54 -10.04
CA ILE A 545 -1.62 12.04 -11.33
C ILE A 545 -0.79 10.96 -11.99
N LEU A 546 -1.15 10.58 -13.21
CA LEU A 546 -0.52 9.53 -14.02
C LEU A 546 0.24 10.14 -15.19
N ASP A 547 1.34 9.52 -15.60
CA ASP A 547 2.16 9.97 -16.75
C ASP A 547 1.44 9.89 -18.09
N LYS A 548 0.41 9.03 -18.19
CA LYS A 548 -0.37 8.78 -19.40
C LYS A 548 -1.85 8.68 -19.10
N ASP A 549 -2.67 8.94 -20.12
CA ASP A 549 -4.11 8.80 -20.06
C ASP A 549 -4.52 7.32 -20.22
N PRO A 550 -5.02 6.66 -19.15
CA PRO A 550 -5.39 5.25 -19.20
C PRO A 550 -6.49 4.95 -20.23
N LEU A 551 -7.36 5.91 -20.57
CA LEU A 551 -8.47 5.69 -21.48
C LEU A 551 -8.05 5.67 -22.96
N THR A 552 -6.84 6.13 -23.29
CA THR A 552 -6.39 6.28 -24.69
C THR A 552 -5.14 5.49 -25.05
N VAL A 553 -4.36 5.03 -24.07
CA VAL A 553 -3.22 4.14 -24.34
C VAL A 553 -3.68 2.80 -24.91
N ASN A 554 -2.75 2.08 -25.53
CA ASN A 554 -2.98 0.67 -25.83
C ASN A 554 -3.28 -0.08 -24.52
N PRO A 555 -4.37 -0.88 -24.44
CA PRO A 555 -4.72 -1.64 -23.25
C PRO A 555 -3.59 -2.49 -22.66
N MET A 556 -2.65 -2.98 -23.47
CA MET A 556 -1.50 -3.75 -22.98
C MET A 556 -0.47 -2.90 -22.22
N GLU A 557 -0.44 -1.60 -22.46
CA GLU A 557 0.46 -0.63 -21.81
C GLU A 557 -0.09 -0.10 -20.49
N LEU A 558 -1.34 -0.42 -20.12
CA LEU A 558 -1.96 0.06 -18.88
C LEU A 558 -1.11 -0.23 -17.64
N LYS A 559 -0.52 -1.42 -17.54
CA LYS A 559 0.36 -1.81 -16.43
C LYS A 559 1.69 -1.04 -16.35
N ASN A 560 2.05 -0.32 -17.42
CA ASN A 560 3.27 0.48 -17.52
C ASN A 560 3.04 1.96 -17.23
N ILE A 561 1.78 2.37 -16.98
CA ILE A 561 1.47 3.74 -16.56
C ILE A 561 2.03 3.96 -15.16
N LYS A 562 2.75 5.07 -15.00
CA LYS A 562 3.40 5.45 -13.74
C LYS A 562 2.55 6.48 -13.00
N VAL A 563 2.56 6.39 -11.68
CA VAL A 563 2.07 7.45 -10.81
C VAL A 563 3.16 8.52 -10.72
N ILE A 564 2.81 9.75 -11.05
CA ILE A 564 3.67 10.93 -10.92
C ILE A 564 3.48 11.52 -9.52
N GLU A 565 2.24 11.70 -9.08
CA GLU A 565 1.93 12.29 -7.77
C GLU A 565 0.70 11.64 -7.17
N THR A 566 0.68 11.60 -5.83
CA THR A 566 -0.49 11.23 -5.04
C THR A 566 -0.77 12.32 -4.04
N ILE A 567 -2.02 12.78 -4.01
CA ILE A 567 -2.45 13.94 -3.25
C ILE A 567 -3.58 13.50 -2.32
N LYS A 568 -3.45 13.78 -1.02
CA LYS A 568 -4.47 13.53 0.00
C LYS A 568 -4.98 14.85 0.56
N SER A 569 -6.27 15.11 0.44
CA SER A 569 -6.91 16.34 0.90
C SER A 569 -6.13 17.60 0.50
N GLY A 570 -5.73 17.69 -0.77
CA GLY A 570 -4.97 18.83 -1.34
C GLY A 570 -3.47 18.84 -1.02
N LYS A 571 -2.94 17.87 -0.26
CA LYS A 571 -1.52 17.78 0.08
C LYS A 571 -0.83 16.65 -0.69
N ILE A 572 0.28 16.95 -1.34
CA ILE A 572 1.13 15.94 -1.96
C ILE A 572 1.69 15.03 -0.86
N ILE A 573 1.45 13.73 -0.98
CA ILE A 573 1.97 12.68 -0.10
C ILE A 573 2.96 11.75 -0.81
N PHE A 574 3.07 11.86 -2.14
CA PHE A 574 4.08 11.23 -2.98
C PHE A 574 4.30 12.06 -4.24
N SER A 575 5.55 12.21 -4.68
CA SER A 575 5.92 12.78 -5.98
C SER A 575 7.14 12.06 -6.57
N ALA A 576 7.02 11.61 -7.82
CA ALA A 576 8.09 11.03 -8.61
C ALA A 576 8.96 12.09 -9.30
N MET A 577 8.53 13.36 -9.35
CA MET A 577 9.30 14.45 -9.97
C MET A 577 10.51 14.89 -9.14
N GLU A 578 10.53 14.63 -7.83
CA GLU A 578 11.65 15.00 -6.96
C GLU A 578 12.98 14.28 -7.32
N GLU A 579 12.92 13.09 -7.94
CA GLU A 579 14.10 12.36 -8.40
C GLU A 579 14.66 12.89 -9.74
N GLU A 580 13.81 13.34 -10.67
CA GLU A 580 14.23 13.82 -11.99
C GLU A 580 14.76 15.27 -11.98
N GLU A 581 14.40 16.09 -10.99
CA GLU A 581 14.73 17.53 -10.99
C GLU A 581 16.15 17.89 -10.54
N ILE A 582 16.90 17.00 -9.88
CA ILE A 582 18.28 17.28 -9.45
C ILE A 582 19.36 16.52 -10.23
N ILE A 583 18.97 15.47 -10.95
CA ILE A 583 19.88 14.63 -11.73
C ILE A 583 20.15 15.22 -13.11
N ASN A 584 21.34 14.95 -13.62
CA ASN A 584 21.88 15.41 -14.90
C ASN A 584 21.86 16.94 -15.11
N LYS A 585 21.85 17.72 -14.03
CA LYS A 585 21.95 19.19 -14.04
C LYS A 585 23.31 19.67 -13.53
N TYR A 586 23.76 20.81 -14.05
CA TYR A 586 24.96 21.49 -13.58
C TYR A 586 24.60 22.48 -12.47
N TRP A 587 24.98 22.15 -11.24
CA TRP A 587 24.69 22.94 -10.06
C TRP A 587 25.90 23.79 -9.68
N LYS A 588 25.86 25.07 -10.03
CA LYS A 588 26.89 26.06 -9.71
C LYS A 588 26.71 26.59 -8.30
N LEU A 589 27.76 26.59 -7.48
CA LEU A 589 27.72 27.13 -6.12
C LEU A 589 27.51 28.65 -6.12
N ILE A 590 26.53 29.14 -5.35
CA ILE A 590 26.25 30.58 -5.20
C ILE A 590 26.42 31.06 -3.76
N THR A 591 26.12 30.23 -2.76
CA THR A 591 26.39 30.54 -1.34
C THR A 591 26.91 29.32 -0.60
N LEU A 592 27.79 29.54 0.38
CA LEU A 592 28.31 28.54 1.30
C LEU A 592 28.23 29.11 2.72
N ASP A 593 27.57 28.39 3.64
CA ASP A 593 27.24 28.86 5.00
C ASP A 593 26.62 30.27 5.04
N GLY A 594 25.73 30.53 4.07
CA GLY A 594 25.06 31.82 3.91
C GLY A 594 25.94 32.97 3.40
N GLN A 595 27.22 32.74 3.13
CA GLN A 595 28.12 33.73 2.52
C GLN A 595 28.10 33.59 0.99
N PRO A 596 27.98 34.69 0.22
CA PRO A 596 28.09 34.65 -1.24
C PRO A 596 29.45 34.12 -1.71
N VAL A 597 29.42 33.24 -2.71
CA VAL A 597 30.62 32.73 -3.37
C VAL A 597 30.84 33.50 -4.67
N LEU A 598 31.98 34.20 -4.76
CA LEU A 598 32.39 34.91 -5.96
C LEU A 598 33.68 34.30 -6.51
N MET A 599 33.76 34.13 -7.83
CA MET A 599 35.00 33.74 -8.47
C MET A 599 36.07 34.83 -8.31
N THR A 600 37.28 34.44 -7.94
CA THR A 600 38.43 35.35 -7.95
C THR A 600 38.95 35.54 -9.39
N ALA A 601 39.71 36.60 -9.63
CA ALA A 601 40.24 36.92 -10.96
C ALA A 601 41.17 35.82 -11.52
N ASP A 602 41.75 35.00 -10.65
CA ASP A 602 42.70 33.93 -11.01
C ASP A 602 42.06 32.53 -11.01
N GLN A 603 40.74 32.43 -10.75
CA GLN A 603 40.02 31.15 -10.73
C GLN A 603 39.57 30.76 -12.15
N GLU A 604 40.05 29.62 -12.66
CA GLU A 604 39.73 29.15 -14.02
C GLU A 604 38.25 28.73 -14.18
N LYS A 605 37.60 28.27 -13.10
CA LYS A 605 36.24 27.72 -13.15
C LYS A 605 35.53 27.83 -11.79
N GLU A 606 34.23 28.09 -11.81
CA GLU A 606 33.38 28.09 -10.62
C GLU A 606 33.30 26.73 -9.93
N GLN A 607 33.03 26.71 -8.62
CA GLN A 607 32.68 25.47 -7.93
C GLN A 607 31.31 24.96 -8.39
N TYR A 608 31.22 23.66 -8.68
CA TYR A 608 29.97 23.04 -9.13
C TYR A 608 29.95 21.54 -8.84
N PHE A 609 28.77 20.94 -8.96
CA PHE A 609 28.61 19.50 -9.09
C PHE A 609 27.52 19.11 -10.08
N ILE A 610 27.55 17.84 -10.50
CA ILE A 610 26.54 17.19 -11.33
C ILE A 610 26.23 15.85 -10.65
N LEU A 611 24.95 15.60 -10.40
CA LEU A 611 24.43 14.28 -10.06
C LEU A 611 24.09 13.56 -11.36
N LYS A 612 24.45 12.29 -11.50
CA LYS A 612 24.15 11.52 -12.71
C LYS A 612 23.14 10.42 -12.40
N SER A 613 22.31 10.08 -13.39
CA SER A 613 21.29 9.02 -13.29
C SER A 613 21.83 7.61 -12.99
N ASP A 614 23.15 7.41 -12.98
CA ASP A 614 23.82 6.18 -12.55
C ASP A 614 24.27 6.23 -11.07
N ASN A 615 23.70 7.15 -10.28
CA ASN A 615 24.01 7.39 -8.87
C ASN A 615 25.45 7.85 -8.59
N THR A 616 26.12 8.41 -9.60
CA THR A 616 27.44 9.03 -9.44
C THR A 616 27.36 10.55 -9.33
N ILE A 617 28.24 11.14 -8.52
CA ILE A 617 28.44 12.58 -8.44
C ILE A 617 29.82 12.91 -8.99
N ASN A 618 29.93 13.99 -9.75
CA ASN A 618 31.21 14.59 -10.10
C ASN A 618 31.13 16.11 -10.06
N GLY A 619 32.24 16.77 -9.77
CA GLY A 619 32.27 18.22 -9.67
C GLY A 619 33.67 18.80 -9.61
N PHE A 620 33.72 20.11 -9.39
CA PHE A 620 34.95 20.87 -9.22
C PHE A 620 34.83 21.70 -7.95
N ALA A 621 35.80 21.55 -7.06
CA ALA A 621 35.79 22.16 -5.72
C ALA A 621 36.64 23.43 -5.61
N GLY A 622 37.15 23.95 -6.75
CA GLY A 622 37.88 25.22 -6.84
C GLY A 622 39.26 25.05 -7.49
N CYS A 623 40.06 24.06 -7.05
CA CYS A 623 41.30 23.67 -7.74
C CYS A 623 41.30 22.21 -8.18
N ASN A 624 40.49 21.38 -7.52
CA ASN A 624 40.46 19.95 -7.70
C ASN A 624 39.11 19.47 -8.21
N TYR A 625 39.17 18.43 -9.05
CA TYR A 625 37.99 17.68 -9.41
C TYR A 625 37.70 16.65 -8.34
N PHE A 626 36.41 16.41 -8.10
CA PHE A 626 35.97 15.34 -7.21
C PHE A 626 34.95 14.43 -7.92
N ASN A 627 34.91 13.19 -7.48
CA ASN A 627 33.88 12.22 -7.86
C ASN A 627 33.52 11.32 -6.67
N GLY A 628 32.32 10.75 -6.72
CA GLY A 628 31.81 9.84 -5.70
C GLY A 628 30.47 9.27 -6.11
N THR A 629 29.71 8.78 -5.14
CA THR A 629 28.34 8.31 -5.33
C THR A 629 27.39 9.04 -4.40
N TYR A 630 26.13 9.08 -4.78
CA TYR A 630 25.06 9.64 -3.98
C TYR A 630 23.83 8.72 -4.02
N GLU A 631 22.93 8.93 -3.09
CA GLU A 631 21.63 8.25 -3.02
C GLU A 631 20.56 9.31 -2.78
N LEU A 632 19.50 9.27 -3.60
CA LEU A 632 18.27 9.99 -3.32
C LEU A 632 17.36 9.09 -2.52
N GLN A 633 16.74 9.68 -1.52
CA GLN A 633 15.79 9.03 -0.63
C GLN A 633 14.52 9.87 -0.62
N GLU A 634 13.40 9.26 -0.25
CA GLU A 634 12.09 9.92 -0.17
C GLU A 634 12.14 11.23 0.67
N LEU A 635 11.19 12.14 0.42
CA LEU A 635 11.03 13.41 1.15
C LEU A 635 12.23 14.37 0.98
N ASN A 636 12.71 14.52 -0.26
CA ASN A 636 13.89 15.33 -0.60
C ASN A 636 15.13 15.02 0.26
N ARG A 637 15.35 13.75 0.60
CA ARG A 637 16.56 13.33 1.31
C ARG A 637 17.65 12.97 0.32
N ILE A 638 18.87 13.37 0.62
CA ILE A 638 20.05 13.05 -0.19
C ILE A 638 21.17 12.64 0.74
N ARG A 639 21.93 11.62 0.33
CA ARG A 639 23.13 11.20 1.04
C ARG A 639 24.27 11.04 0.05
N PHE A 640 25.41 11.61 0.37
CA PHE A 640 26.64 11.38 -0.38
C PHE A 640 27.50 10.35 0.35
N ASN A 641 28.21 9.53 -0.41
CA ASN A 641 29.10 8.53 0.16
C ASN A 641 30.38 9.21 0.70
N GLU A 642 30.82 8.79 1.89
CA GLU A 642 31.96 9.37 2.63
C GLU A 642 33.30 9.26 1.86
N ASN A 643 33.40 8.35 0.89
CA ASN A 643 34.60 8.12 0.09
C ASN A 643 34.63 8.93 -1.22
N MET A 644 34.52 10.25 -1.14
CA MET A 644 34.73 11.10 -2.31
C MET A 644 36.20 11.13 -2.73
N ALA A 645 36.48 10.77 -3.98
CA ALA A 645 37.82 10.84 -4.56
C ALA A 645 38.08 12.24 -5.13
N VAL A 646 39.16 12.87 -4.66
CA VAL A 646 39.55 14.24 -5.04
C VAL A 646 40.94 14.24 -5.67
N THR A 647 41.16 15.02 -6.73
CA THR A 647 42.50 15.21 -7.31
C THR A 647 43.42 15.96 -6.34
N LYS A 648 44.75 15.88 -6.51
CA LYS A 648 45.73 16.49 -5.58
C LYS A 648 46.58 17.59 -6.24
N LYS A 649 45.93 18.65 -6.74
CA LYS A 649 46.61 19.89 -7.15
C LYS A 649 46.72 20.84 -5.96
N TYR A 650 47.83 21.57 -5.89
CA TYR A 650 48.07 22.59 -4.87
C TYR A 650 47.23 23.85 -5.17
N CYS A 651 46.39 24.27 -4.21
CA CYS A 651 45.65 25.54 -4.25
C CYS A 651 46.49 26.67 -3.66
N ALA A 652 46.70 27.74 -4.43
CA ALA A 652 47.58 28.85 -4.02
C ALA A 652 46.87 30.03 -3.34
N ASP A 653 45.53 30.01 -3.15
CA ASP A 653 44.80 31.14 -2.55
C ASP A 653 43.57 30.74 -1.70
N GLU A 654 43.36 31.40 -0.56
CA GLU A 654 42.52 30.99 0.60
C GLU A 654 41.25 31.84 0.80
N ASN A 655 40.40 32.06 -0.20
CA ASN A 655 39.13 32.77 0.03
C ASN A 655 37.90 31.85 0.24
N ILE A 656 37.94 30.59 -0.21
CA ILE A 656 37.01 29.52 0.22
C ILE A 656 37.81 28.22 0.24
N LYS A 657 37.83 27.51 1.37
CA LYS A 657 38.61 26.28 1.47
C LYS A 657 37.83 25.20 0.73
N GLU A 658 38.47 24.59 -0.27
CA GLU A 658 38.00 23.37 -0.95
C GLU A 658 37.38 22.35 0.03
N TYR A 659 37.98 22.25 1.21
CA TYR A 659 37.49 21.47 2.34
C TYR A 659 36.06 21.82 2.77
N ASP A 660 35.76 23.10 2.98
CA ASP A 660 34.45 23.58 3.47
C ASP A 660 33.35 23.27 2.44
N PHE A 661 33.66 23.40 1.14
CA PHE A 661 32.73 23.02 0.08
C PHE A 661 32.50 21.50 0.00
N LEU A 662 33.56 20.70 0.15
CA LEU A 662 33.43 19.24 0.16
C LEU A 662 32.70 18.73 1.41
N GLU A 663 32.84 19.42 2.54
CA GLU A 663 32.15 19.11 3.80
C GLU A 663 30.63 19.24 3.68
N VAL A 664 30.11 20.09 2.78
CA VAL A 664 28.67 20.15 2.45
C VAL A 664 28.14 18.76 2.08
N PHE A 665 28.86 18.00 1.25
CA PHE A 665 28.41 16.68 0.81
C PHE A 665 28.48 15.65 1.95
N MET A 666 29.39 15.83 2.92
CA MET A 666 29.44 14.96 4.09
C MET A 666 28.31 15.24 5.09
N LEU A 667 27.84 16.49 5.16
CA LEU A 667 26.86 16.94 6.15
C LEU A 667 25.42 16.97 5.64
N ALA A 668 25.21 17.18 4.34
CA ALA A 668 23.88 17.31 3.77
C ALA A 668 23.08 16.00 3.92
N ASP A 669 21.88 16.11 4.48
CA ASP A 669 20.95 15.00 4.67
C ASP A 669 19.60 15.19 3.95
N ASN A 670 19.40 16.38 3.38
CA ASN A 670 18.26 16.75 2.57
C ASN A 670 18.59 17.89 1.59
N TYR A 671 17.69 18.10 0.64
CA TYR A 671 17.76 19.19 -0.31
C TYR A 671 16.42 19.89 -0.47
N ILE A 672 16.45 21.11 -1.02
CA ILE A 672 15.25 21.85 -1.40
C ILE A 672 15.51 22.46 -2.78
N ILE A 673 14.59 22.27 -3.71
CA ILE A 673 14.59 22.96 -5.00
C ILE A 673 13.61 24.13 -4.94
N THR A 674 14.00 25.28 -5.44
CA THR A 674 13.10 26.43 -5.62
C THR A 674 13.45 27.14 -6.93
N GLY A 675 12.64 26.92 -7.96
CA GLY A 675 12.96 27.37 -9.32
C GLY A 675 14.27 26.77 -9.81
N ASP A 676 15.21 27.63 -10.24
CA ASP A 676 16.54 27.21 -10.69
C ASP A 676 17.57 27.09 -9.55
N THR A 677 17.13 27.13 -8.28
CA THR A 677 18.04 27.00 -7.14
C THR A 677 17.90 25.67 -6.42
N LEU A 678 19.02 25.08 -6.02
CA LEU A 678 19.12 23.90 -5.20
C LEU A 678 19.81 24.26 -3.88
N SER A 679 19.17 23.99 -2.75
CA SER A 679 19.77 24.12 -1.43
C SER A 679 20.11 22.74 -0.88
N LEU A 680 21.34 22.54 -0.41
CA LEU A 680 21.72 21.36 0.38
C LEU A 680 21.70 21.73 1.85
N ASN A 681 21.00 20.94 2.68
CA ASN A 681 20.73 21.28 4.08
C ASN A 681 21.06 20.13 5.02
N VAL A 682 21.19 20.46 6.31
CA VAL A 682 21.26 19.51 7.42
C VAL A 682 20.10 19.75 8.39
N GLY A 683 19.18 18.80 8.48
CA GLY A 683 17.94 18.94 9.25
C GLY A 683 17.10 20.14 8.81
N ARG A 684 16.54 20.90 9.77
CA ARG A 684 15.73 22.12 9.53
C ARG A 684 16.52 23.44 9.62
N SER A 685 17.84 23.36 9.48
CA SER A 685 18.73 24.51 9.60
C SER A 685 18.74 25.37 8.34
N ALA A 686 19.41 26.51 8.38
CA ALA A 686 19.74 27.25 7.16
C ALA A 686 20.57 26.36 6.19
N PRO A 687 20.50 26.59 4.87
CA PRO A 687 21.25 25.81 3.90
C PRO A 687 22.75 25.83 4.17
N LEU A 688 23.39 24.65 4.07
CA LEU A 688 24.85 24.52 4.08
C LEU A 688 25.43 25.18 2.83
N ALA A 689 24.77 24.95 1.69
CA ALA A 689 25.11 25.60 0.43
C ALA A 689 23.86 25.77 -0.43
N VAL A 690 23.86 26.83 -1.23
CA VAL A 690 22.87 27.05 -2.28
C VAL A 690 23.58 27.08 -3.62
N PHE A 691 22.93 26.48 -4.62
CA PHE A 691 23.39 26.33 -5.98
C PHE A 691 22.36 26.89 -6.96
N GLU A 692 22.81 27.27 -8.14
CA GLU A 692 21.99 27.68 -9.27
C GLU A 692 22.20 26.70 -10.43
N ALA A 693 21.11 26.30 -11.10
CA ALA A 693 21.14 25.46 -12.28
C ALA A 693 21.71 26.25 -13.46
N VAL A 694 22.77 25.73 -14.09
CA VAL A 694 23.30 26.25 -15.35
C VAL A 694 22.83 25.34 -16.48
N TYR A 695 22.00 25.88 -17.36
CA TYR A 695 21.56 25.21 -18.58
C TYR A 695 22.61 25.43 -19.67
N PHE A 696 23.25 24.35 -20.12
CA PHE A 696 24.23 24.37 -21.23
C PHE A 696 23.58 24.06 -22.56
#